data_AF-A0A7J4RP79-F1
#
_entry.id   AF-A0A7J4RP79-F1
#
_cell.length_a   1.000
_cell.length_b   1.000
_cell.length_c   1.000
_cell.angle_alpha   90.00
_cell.angle_beta   90.00
_cell.angle_gamma   90.00
#
_symmetry.space_group_name_H-M   'P 1'
#
loop_
_entity.id
_entity.type
_entity.pdbx_description
1 polymer ?
#
loop_
_entity_poly.entity_id
_entity_poly.type
_entity_poly.pdbx_seq_one_letter_code
_entity_poly.pdbx_strand_id
1 'polypeptide(L)'
;MTTPEPVRERLEIDVETWSKRDLIQVISSRYFILGDSEPGEFSWRVNGIGGASESESLLQMNEHLEKLGMIGLLDKGNPPVLSVTNLPNDVFVMPRWQQAIIWITMFSFMTVAGSGLILRNDPSMEFSTPLIAEACSRFSIPLILTVLLASEVRRRVAGSYGVSIGHLSPLAFPISEPIWPFGLAGFISQRRSDQVPIPDRKALGMIEISSPLVMLISGIFLTILGLSSTSTQPPNLESPPLAFSGNVIIGVLESLGIVESLEIKLQWLDPLAIAGLGLCTVSWIMMLPIPGFPGDHLLHSILGPDNLLSDDKQTVIFASTLVFMILVFATDPWFPWLVIATIAVWRRFSPTPILDPFVVDESSGLDDISRNQFVTVIAMVLILAFPGINGSYSISEWDEGVEMSQWPNEVIYTVGEDTVIPLEIIPEGVVPVSGWIQFRIEGTENKLELASDCSDFYQTCRIEGITQSENSMINLIIPEQTSLILDNMTASIRIFTEITGHYGEHVITLIPNATQYQKLPLWEFSGTLQEPQICTIIAVDDNSLGNVSVANPRWSILNGSTLSKGHNALCLEGVNGASISGPVDYLGRHLGPTLTVSWDDGNVSSWQIPISNTSPVVNSIDGIIKVPDVFSGSTIGFIESTAPFCPSQSDFPVIDTVSSWNRTLGDQSFIQIPETYSGNGTLLVQEGGWLVECDNYTVASSFKISNGPQIWASPGALNNAVIYSQTSVIQITNFQNETEPITISISGPPGDSWSIDSPESIPANSSANVTVNIPDSGFEAVVWVVPTDSGTTVFSDIREVWR
;
A
#
# COMPACT_ATOMS: atom_id res chain seq x y z
N MET A 1 50.70 -25.26 -7.01
CA MET A 1 51.74 -26.06 -6.32
C MET A 1 52.76 -25.09 -5.75
N THR A 2 52.66 -24.77 -4.46
CA THR A 2 53.71 -24.06 -3.73
C THR A 2 54.17 -24.99 -2.63
N THR A 3 55.48 -25.14 -2.52
CA THR A 3 56.20 -25.91 -1.51
C THR A 3 55.63 -25.66 -0.11
N PRO A 4 55.39 -26.70 0.71
CA PRO A 4 55.05 -26.50 2.12
C PRO A 4 56.18 -25.71 2.77
N GLU A 5 55.85 -24.67 3.55
CA GLU A 5 56.83 -24.05 4.45
C GLU A 5 57.45 -25.15 5.32
N PRO A 6 58.76 -25.09 5.58
CA PRO A 6 59.43 -26.09 6.39
C PRO A 6 58.77 -26.09 7.77
N VAL A 7 58.20 -27.23 8.16
CA VAL A 7 57.81 -27.50 9.54
C VAL A 7 59.08 -27.28 10.37
N ARG A 8 59.12 -26.22 11.19
CA ARG A 8 60.23 -25.98 12.10
C ARG A 8 60.39 -27.25 12.96
N GLU A 9 61.57 -27.87 12.90
CA GLU A 9 61.92 -29.00 13.78
C GLU A 9 61.70 -28.56 15.22
N ARG A 10 60.71 -29.17 15.89
CA ARG A 10 60.46 -28.94 17.31
C ARG A 10 61.61 -29.58 18.07
N LEU A 11 62.31 -28.79 18.87
CA LEU A 11 63.30 -29.31 19.81
C LEU A 11 62.60 -30.24 20.80
N GLU A 12 62.93 -31.53 20.78
CA GLU A 12 62.43 -32.47 21.78
C GLU A 12 63.10 -32.18 23.13
N ILE A 13 62.29 -32.09 24.17
CA ILE A 13 62.77 -31.85 25.53
C ILE A 13 63.49 -33.12 26.01
N ASP A 14 64.72 -32.97 26.48
CA ASP A 14 65.45 -34.04 27.16
C ASP A 14 64.81 -34.35 28.53
N VAL A 15 63.95 -35.37 28.53
CA VAL A 15 63.12 -35.78 29.67
C VAL A 15 63.93 -36.44 30.80
N GLU A 16 65.20 -36.80 30.57
CA GLU A 16 66.06 -37.38 31.62
C GLU A 16 66.53 -36.32 32.63
N THR A 17 66.57 -35.04 32.23
CA THR A 17 67.23 -33.98 33.02
C THR A 17 66.23 -32.98 33.64
N TRP A 18 65.06 -32.78 33.03
CA TRP A 18 64.05 -31.80 33.47
C TRP A 18 62.64 -32.33 33.26
N SER A 19 61.73 -32.13 34.23
CA SER A 19 60.30 -32.27 33.92
C SER A 19 59.83 -31.08 33.06
N LYS A 20 58.77 -31.27 32.25
CA LYS A 20 58.21 -30.19 31.42
C LYS A 20 57.85 -28.94 32.25
N ARG A 21 57.36 -29.15 33.48
CA ARG A 21 57.05 -28.08 34.43
C ARG A 21 58.31 -27.35 34.91
N ASP A 22 59.36 -28.08 35.25
CA ASP A 22 60.63 -27.48 35.73
C ASP A 22 61.30 -26.63 34.64
N LEU A 23 61.28 -27.12 33.40
CA LEU A 23 61.82 -26.39 32.26
C LEU A 23 61.06 -25.08 32.04
N ILE A 24 59.72 -25.14 31.99
CA ILE A 24 58.87 -23.96 31.81
C ILE A 24 59.09 -22.98 32.98
N GLN A 25 59.11 -23.48 34.21
CA GLN A 25 59.34 -22.63 35.39
C GLN A 25 60.68 -21.90 35.32
N VAL A 26 61.76 -22.58 34.89
CA VAL A 26 63.07 -21.93 34.75
C VAL A 26 63.10 -20.93 33.61
N ILE A 27 62.45 -21.21 32.48
CA ILE A 27 62.32 -20.24 31.40
C ILE A 27 61.55 -19.01 31.91
N SER A 28 60.38 -19.20 32.51
CA SER A 28 59.53 -18.11 33.01
C SER A 28 60.24 -17.28 34.09
N SER A 29 61.02 -17.89 34.98
CA SER A 29 61.78 -17.19 36.03
C SER A 29 62.86 -16.22 35.52
N ARG A 30 63.26 -16.32 34.24
CA ARG A 30 64.20 -15.39 33.61
C ARG A 30 63.56 -14.07 33.22
N TYR A 31 62.25 -14.07 33.01
CA TYR A 31 61.49 -12.92 32.52
C TYR A 31 60.54 -12.36 33.59
N PHE A 32 60.09 -13.20 34.53
CA PHE A 32 59.14 -12.85 35.57
C PHE A 32 59.62 -13.23 36.97
N ILE A 33 59.15 -12.48 37.97
CA ILE A 33 59.18 -12.89 39.38
C ILE A 33 57.99 -13.82 39.61
N LEU A 34 58.25 -15.11 39.74
CA LEU A 34 57.23 -16.14 39.96
C LEU A 34 56.74 -16.14 41.41
N GLY A 35 55.44 -16.01 41.61
CA GLY A 35 54.72 -16.14 42.88
C GLY A 35 54.05 -17.50 43.04
N ASP A 36 52.89 -17.51 43.70
CA ASP A 36 52.13 -18.74 43.98
C ASP A 36 51.67 -19.44 42.69
N SER A 37 51.66 -20.79 42.74
CA SER A 37 51.10 -21.61 41.67
C SER A 37 49.57 -21.48 41.67
N GLU A 38 49.00 -21.29 40.49
CA GLU A 38 47.55 -21.19 40.29
C GLU A 38 46.97 -22.53 39.75
N PRO A 39 45.63 -22.71 39.74
CA PRO A 39 44.99 -23.91 39.21
C PRO A 39 45.10 -23.94 37.67
N GLY A 40 46.19 -24.54 37.19
CA GLY A 40 46.50 -24.78 35.78
C GLY A 40 47.79 -25.58 35.65
N GLU A 41 47.93 -26.40 34.60
CA GLU A 41 49.03 -27.36 34.46
C GLU A 41 50.42 -26.68 34.51
N PHE A 42 50.52 -25.47 33.93
CA PHE A 42 51.70 -24.60 33.96
C PHE A 42 51.29 -23.14 34.21
N SER A 43 50.96 -22.78 35.46
CA SER A 43 50.47 -21.43 35.78
C SER A 43 50.99 -20.86 37.11
N TRP A 44 51.32 -19.57 37.12
CA TRP A 44 51.87 -18.85 38.27
C TRP A 44 51.43 -17.39 38.27
N ARG A 45 51.30 -16.79 39.46
CA ARG A 45 51.24 -15.33 39.59
C ARG A 45 52.58 -14.69 39.25
N VAL A 46 52.60 -13.62 38.48
CA VAL A 46 53.85 -13.01 37.98
C VAL A 46 53.90 -11.49 38.12
N ASN A 47 55.08 -10.98 38.45
CA ASN A 47 55.42 -9.56 38.33
C ASN A 47 56.63 -9.38 37.42
N GLY A 48 56.73 -8.23 36.75
CA GLY A 48 57.92 -7.90 35.95
C GLY A 48 59.20 -7.80 36.79
N ILE A 49 60.31 -8.27 36.23
CA ILE A 49 61.62 -8.16 36.90
C ILE A 49 62.07 -6.70 36.93
N GLY A 50 62.46 -6.22 38.11
CA GLY A 50 62.98 -4.84 38.26
C GLY A 50 61.95 -3.73 37.96
N GLY A 51 60.65 -4.04 38.02
CA GLY A 51 59.58 -3.08 37.70
C GLY A 51 59.32 -2.88 36.20
N ALA A 52 59.84 -3.78 35.35
CA ALA A 52 59.46 -3.83 33.94
C ALA A 52 57.97 -4.13 33.76
N SER A 53 57.39 -3.70 32.63
CA SER A 53 56.01 -4.06 32.26
C SER A 53 55.87 -5.57 32.09
N GLU A 54 54.80 -6.14 32.66
CA GLU A 54 54.46 -7.54 32.51
C GLU A 54 54.23 -7.91 31.03
N SER A 55 53.58 -7.04 30.26
CA SER A 55 53.34 -7.23 28.82
C SER A 55 54.63 -7.25 28.00
N GLU A 56 55.60 -6.37 28.30
CA GLU A 56 56.90 -6.37 27.63
C GLU A 56 57.71 -7.64 27.98
N SER A 57 57.63 -8.07 29.24
CA SER A 57 58.27 -9.30 29.72
C SER A 57 57.66 -10.54 29.03
N LEU A 58 56.34 -10.53 28.78
CA LEU A 58 55.65 -11.58 28.04
C LEU A 58 56.13 -11.67 26.59
N LEU A 59 56.27 -10.53 25.90
CA LEU A 59 56.75 -10.50 24.52
C LEU A 59 58.15 -11.13 24.39
N GLN A 60 59.07 -10.78 25.30
CA GLN A 60 60.42 -11.34 25.32
C GLN A 60 60.43 -12.84 25.66
N MET A 61 59.57 -13.27 26.59
CA MET A 61 59.43 -14.68 26.93
C MET A 61 58.85 -15.49 25.75
N ASN A 62 57.86 -14.94 25.04
CA ASN A 62 57.23 -15.60 23.92
C ASN A 62 58.17 -15.77 22.72
N GLU A 63 59.09 -14.83 22.49
CA GLU A 63 60.16 -15.02 21.49
C GLU A 63 61.05 -16.25 21.78
N HIS A 64 61.20 -16.59 23.07
CA HIS A 64 61.89 -17.80 23.51
C HIS A 64 60.99 -19.04 23.39
N LEU A 65 59.78 -18.98 23.93
CA LEU A 65 58.84 -20.12 23.97
C LEU A 65 58.39 -20.56 22.57
N GLU A 66 58.24 -19.64 21.62
CA GLU A 66 57.82 -19.95 20.25
C GLU A 66 58.80 -20.93 19.57
N LYS A 67 60.10 -20.82 19.85
CA LYS A 67 61.14 -21.74 19.35
C LYS A 67 60.97 -23.18 19.86
N LEU A 68 60.27 -23.34 20.98
CA LEU A 68 59.94 -24.63 21.59
C LEU A 68 58.52 -25.11 21.24
N GLY A 69 57.79 -24.37 20.40
CA GLY A 69 56.39 -24.66 20.06
C GLY A 69 55.43 -24.40 21.22
N MET A 70 55.77 -23.51 22.14
CA MET A 70 54.95 -23.09 23.27
C MET A 70 54.65 -21.59 23.19
N ILE A 71 53.64 -21.15 23.93
CA ILE A 71 53.29 -19.74 24.08
C ILE A 71 52.85 -19.47 25.51
N GLY A 72 53.31 -18.35 26.07
CA GLY A 72 52.86 -17.82 27.36
C GLY A 72 51.68 -16.87 27.17
N LEU A 73 50.77 -16.88 28.12
CA LEU A 73 49.55 -16.08 28.18
C LEU A 73 49.49 -15.35 29.51
N LEU A 74 49.08 -14.08 29.52
CA LEU A 74 48.82 -13.32 30.74
C LEU A 74 47.32 -13.13 30.94
N ASP A 75 46.78 -13.77 31.96
CA ASP A 75 45.39 -13.61 32.40
C ASP A 75 45.27 -12.53 33.48
N LYS A 76 44.04 -12.03 33.65
CA LYS A 76 43.73 -11.01 34.67
C LYS A 76 44.01 -11.53 36.08
N GLY A 77 44.62 -10.66 36.89
CA GLY A 77 44.93 -10.91 38.29
C GLY A 77 45.66 -9.71 38.89
N ASN A 78 45.74 -9.66 40.21
CA ASN A 78 46.62 -8.71 40.90
C ASN A 78 47.47 -9.46 41.94
N PRO A 79 48.71 -9.86 41.59
CA PRO A 79 49.38 -9.69 40.28
C PRO A 79 48.83 -10.63 39.16
N PRO A 80 49.11 -10.37 37.86
CA PRO A 80 48.62 -11.17 36.73
C PRO A 80 49.01 -12.65 36.81
N VAL A 81 48.23 -13.51 36.15
CA VAL A 81 48.48 -14.96 36.11
C VAL A 81 49.11 -15.32 34.76
N LEU A 82 50.35 -15.80 34.79
CA LEU A 82 51.01 -16.37 33.61
C LEU A 82 50.61 -17.83 33.46
N SER A 83 50.11 -18.22 32.30
CA SER A 83 49.94 -19.62 31.90
C SER A 83 50.74 -19.94 30.64
N VAL A 84 51.29 -21.14 30.53
CA VAL A 84 52.06 -21.57 29.34
C VAL A 84 51.38 -22.76 28.68
N THR A 85 51.09 -22.63 27.39
CA THR A 85 50.40 -23.65 26.60
C THR A 85 51.18 -24.00 25.34
N ASN A 86 50.74 -25.03 24.61
CA ASN A 86 51.33 -25.32 23.31
C ASN A 86 50.84 -24.27 22.29
N LEU A 87 51.71 -23.87 21.37
CA LEU A 87 51.32 -22.99 20.28
C LEU A 87 50.19 -23.66 19.48
N PRO A 88 49.06 -22.97 19.21
CA PRO A 88 47.96 -23.55 18.45
C PRO A 88 48.46 -23.98 17.07
N ASN A 89 47.98 -25.14 16.61
CA ASN A 89 48.28 -25.58 15.24
C ASN A 89 47.55 -24.64 14.27
N ASP A 90 48.28 -24.06 13.32
CA ASP A 90 47.74 -23.16 12.30
C ASP A 90 46.93 -23.97 11.27
N VAL A 91 45.68 -24.29 11.61
CA VAL A 91 44.80 -25.06 10.72
C VAL A 91 44.13 -24.09 9.76
N PHE A 92 44.64 -24.02 8.53
CA PHE A 92 43.91 -23.40 7.43
C PHE A 92 42.59 -24.13 7.23
N VAL A 93 41.47 -23.41 7.34
CA VAL A 93 40.14 -23.99 7.14
C VAL A 93 39.97 -24.46 5.68
N MET A 94 40.59 -23.76 4.70
CA MET A 94 40.47 -24.10 3.28
C MET A 94 41.74 -23.74 2.46
N PRO A 95 42.19 -24.61 1.52
CA PRO A 95 43.22 -24.28 0.53
C PRO A 95 42.82 -23.14 -0.42
N ARG A 96 43.82 -22.42 -0.96
CA ARG A 96 43.61 -21.25 -1.86
C ARG A 96 42.74 -21.53 -3.09
N TRP A 97 42.79 -22.72 -3.67
CA TRP A 97 41.99 -23.07 -4.84
C TRP A 97 40.50 -23.22 -4.48
N GLN A 98 40.17 -23.77 -3.29
CA GLN A 98 38.79 -23.85 -2.81
C GLN A 98 38.23 -22.46 -2.53
N GLN A 99 39.07 -21.56 -2.01
CA GLN A 99 38.70 -20.16 -1.82
C GLN A 99 38.38 -19.50 -3.16
N ALA A 100 39.23 -19.67 -4.18
CA ALA A 100 38.95 -19.13 -5.51
C ALA A 100 37.61 -19.66 -6.07
N ILE A 101 37.30 -20.94 -5.88
CA ILE A 101 36.01 -21.52 -6.28
C ILE A 101 34.86 -20.85 -5.52
N ILE A 102 34.95 -20.72 -4.19
CA ILE A 102 33.92 -20.06 -3.39
C ILE A 102 33.70 -18.63 -3.89
N TRP A 103 34.76 -17.86 -4.11
CA TRP A 103 34.64 -16.50 -4.63
C TRP A 103 33.96 -16.44 -6.01
N ILE A 104 34.30 -17.35 -6.93
CA ILE A 104 33.65 -17.46 -8.24
C ILE A 104 32.17 -17.82 -8.08
N THR A 105 31.84 -18.82 -7.24
CA THR A 105 30.46 -19.23 -7.01
C THR A 105 29.63 -18.12 -6.37
N MET A 106 30.18 -17.41 -5.37
CA MET A 106 29.49 -16.30 -4.71
C MET A 106 29.30 -15.12 -5.65
N PHE A 107 30.27 -14.83 -6.51
CA PHE A 107 30.11 -13.85 -7.58
C PHE A 107 28.97 -14.25 -8.52
N SER A 108 28.90 -15.52 -8.95
CA SER A 108 27.79 -16.01 -9.79
C SER A 108 26.43 -15.89 -9.09
N PHE A 109 26.34 -16.20 -7.79
CA PHE A 109 25.10 -16.04 -7.03
C PHE A 109 24.64 -14.59 -6.94
N MET A 110 25.58 -13.67 -6.68
CA MET A 110 25.28 -12.23 -6.71
C MET A 110 24.82 -11.79 -8.10
N THR A 111 25.43 -12.30 -9.17
CA THR A 111 25.03 -11.94 -10.54
C THR A 111 23.63 -12.42 -10.88
N VAL A 112 23.25 -13.63 -10.43
CA VAL A 112 21.89 -14.13 -10.58
C VAL A 112 20.90 -13.24 -9.82
N ALA A 113 21.20 -12.90 -8.56
CA ALA A 113 20.35 -11.98 -7.79
C ALA A 113 20.23 -10.60 -8.46
N GLY A 114 21.35 -10.03 -8.93
CA GLY A 114 21.37 -8.75 -9.66
C GLY A 114 20.55 -8.78 -10.95
N SER A 115 20.59 -9.88 -11.70
CA SER A 115 19.76 -10.04 -12.90
C SER A 115 18.27 -10.07 -12.57
N GLY A 116 17.88 -10.72 -11.47
CA GLY A 116 16.50 -10.74 -11.00
C GLY A 116 15.99 -9.36 -10.58
N LEU A 117 16.84 -8.55 -9.94
CA LEU A 117 16.50 -7.17 -9.58
C LEU A 117 16.27 -6.29 -10.81
N ILE A 118 17.10 -6.43 -11.84
CA ILE A 118 16.94 -5.66 -13.09
C ILE A 118 15.66 -6.09 -13.83
N LEU A 119 15.42 -7.39 -13.97
CA LEU A 119 14.24 -7.94 -14.65
C LEU A 119 12.92 -7.51 -14.00
N ARG A 120 12.91 -7.26 -12.68
CA ARG A 120 11.71 -6.77 -11.99
C ARG A 120 11.36 -5.33 -12.35
N ASN A 121 12.37 -4.50 -12.59
CA ASN A 121 12.20 -3.11 -13.02
C ASN A 121 12.09 -2.98 -14.55
N ASP A 122 12.37 -4.04 -15.31
CA ASP A 122 12.16 -4.07 -16.75
C ASP A 122 11.82 -5.49 -17.21
N PRO A 123 10.53 -5.90 -17.08
CA PRO A 123 10.09 -7.24 -17.45
C PRO A 123 10.15 -7.50 -18.95
N SER A 124 10.28 -6.45 -19.77
CA SER A 124 10.40 -6.57 -21.23
C SER A 124 11.77 -7.12 -21.68
N MET A 125 12.79 -7.05 -20.81
CA MET A 125 14.11 -7.58 -21.10
C MET A 125 14.13 -9.11 -21.06
N GLU A 126 14.69 -9.72 -22.10
CA GLU A 126 15.00 -11.15 -22.09
C GLU A 126 16.30 -11.45 -21.33
N PHE A 127 16.37 -12.63 -20.69
CA PHE A 127 17.58 -13.11 -20.06
C PHE A 127 18.70 -13.31 -21.09
N SER A 128 19.63 -12.36 -21.13
CA SER A 128 20.60 -12.20 -22.23
C SER A 128 21.98 -11.79 -21.71
N THR A 129 23.00 -11.89 -22.57
CA THR A 129 24.38 -11.48 -22.22
C THR A 129 24.49 -10.02 -21.76
N PRO A 130 23.77 -9.04 -22.38
CA PRO A 130 23.72 -7.67 -21.88
C PRO A 130 23.20 -7.55 -20.45
N LEU A 131 22.09 -8.23 -20.11
CA LEU A 131 21.54 -8.25 -18.75
C LEU A 131 22.55 -8.76 -17.72
N ILE A 132 23.23 -9.86 -18.04
CA ILE A 132 24.27 -10.43 -17.16
C ILE A 132 25.44 -9.44 -16.98
N ALA A 133 25.84 -8.76 -18.05
CA ALA A 133 26.92 -7.76 -18.00
C ALA A 133 26.51 -6.55 -17.14
N GLU A 134 25.27 -6.08 -17.28
CA GLU A 134 24.73 -4.99 -16.48
C GLU A 134 24.64 -5.38 -15.00
N ALA A 135 24.07 -6.53 -14.68
CA ALA A 135 24.02 -7.09 -13.33
C ALA A 135 25.42 -7.24 -12.70
N CYS A 136 26.41 -7.70 -13.47
CA CYS A 136 27.79 -7.76 -13.00
C CYS A 136 28.32 -6.36 -12.66
N SER A 137 28.10 -5.38 -13.54
CA SER A 137 28.66 -4.03 -13.40
C SER A 137 28.02 -3.23 -12.26
N ARG A 138 26.70 -3.32 -12.10
CA ARG A 138 25.94 -2.54 -11.13
C ARG A 138 25.77 -3.24 -9.79
N PHE A 139 25.88 -4.57 -9.72
CA PHE A 139 25.62 -5.31 -8.48
C PHE A 139 26.82 -6.16 -8.02
N SER A 140 27.22 -7.17 -8.77
CA SER A 140 28.18 -8.19 -8.29
C SER A 140 29.61 -7.67 -8.12
N ILE A 141 30.13 -6.92 -9.10
CA ILE A 141 31.50 -6.38 -9.07
C ILE A 141 31.67 -5.41 -7.90
N PRO A 142 30.78 -4.41 -7.69
CA PRO A 142 30.86 -3.53 -6.53
C PRO A 142 30.90 -4.26 -5.17
N LEU A 143 30.05 -5.29 -4.99
CA LEU A 143 30.02 -6.09 -3.76
C LEU A 143 31.34 -6.85 -3.55
N ILE A 144 31.79 -7.58 -4.58
CA ILE A 144 32.99 -8.41 -4.50
C ILE A 144 34.26 -7.57 -4.32
N LEU A 145 34.37 -6.43 -5.00
CA LEU A 145 35.47 -5.49 -4.78
C LEU A 145 35.48 -4.94 -3.36
N THR A 146 34.31 -4.65 -2.78
CA THR A 146 34.21 -4.19 -1.40
C THR A 146 34.63 -5.26 -0.41
N VAL A 147 34.21 -6.53 -0.60
CA VAL A 147 34.65 -7.64 0.26
C VAL A 147 36.16 -7.87 0.12
N LEU A 148 36.73 -7.77 -1.09
CA LEU A 148 38.18 -7.86 -1.31
C LEU A 148 38.93 -6.75 -0.58
N LEU A 149 38.43 -5.51 -0.69
CA LEU A 149 39.00 -4.36 0.00
C LEU A 149 38.94 -4.55 1.52
N ALA A 150 37.79 -4.94 2.07
CA ALA A 150 37.64 -5.21 3.49
C ALA A 150 38.60 -6.32 3.96
N SER A 151 38.74 -7.38 3.15
CA SER A 151 39.69 -8.46 3.43
C SER A 151 41.14 -8.00 3.43
N GLU A 152 41.54 -7.14 2.49
CA GLU A 152 42.90 -6.63 2.38
C GLU A 152 43.23 -5.67 3.52
N VAL A 153 42.30 -4.76 3.85
CA VAL A 153 42.46 -3.80 4.96
C VAL A 153 42.58 -4.56 6.28
N ARG A 154 41.70 -5.53 6.55
CA ARG A 154 41.77 -6.38 7.75
C ARG A 154 43.13 -7.06 7.87
N ARG A 155 43.62 -7.66 6.78
CA ARG A 155 44.92 -8.35 6.76
C ARG A 155 46.09 -7.40 7.01
N ARG A 156 46.06 -6.19 6.46
CA ARG A 156 47.10 -5.18 6.70
C ARG A 156 47.10 -4.69 8.15
N VAL A 157 45.92 -4.47 8.72
CA VAL A 157 45.78 -4.09 10.14
C VAL A 157 46.33 -5.21 11.02
N ALA A 158 45.93 -6.46 10.78
CA ALA A 158 46.45 -7.62 11.52
C ALA A 158 47.97 -7.77 11.39
N GLY A 159 48.51 -7.61 10.17
CA GLY A 159 49.94 -7.67 9.91
C GLY A 159 50.74 -6.59 10.66
N SER A 160 50.15 -5.42 10.92
CA SER A 160 50.79 -4.37 11.73
C SER A 160 50.98 -4.75 13.20
N TYR A 161 50.20 -5.73 13.68
CA TYR A 161 50.32 -6.32 15.02
C TYR A 161 51.06 -7.68 15.01
N GLY A 162 51.71 -8.04 13.90
CA GLY A 162 52.40 -9.33 13.77
C GLY A 162 51.47 -10.54 13.64
N VAL A 163 50.17 -10.31 13.40
CA VAL A 163 49.16 -11.37 13.30
C VAL A 163 48.93 -11.75 11.84
N SER A 164 49.09 -13.03 11.52
CA SER A 164 48.74 -13.57 10.21
C SER A 164 47.29 -14.06 10.20
N ILE A 165 46.44 -13.38 9.45
CA ILE A 165 45.06 -13.80 9.17
C ILE A 165 44.87 -14.12 7.69
N GLY A 166 43.95 -15.04 7.40
CA GLY A 166 43.55 -15.36 6.03
C GLY A 166 42.60 -14.30 5.43
N HIS A 167 42.21 -14.52 4.18
CA HIS A 167 41.20 -13.67 3.53
C HIS A 167 39.80 -13.90 4.10
N LEU A 168 38.92 -12.93 3.89
CA LEU A 168 37.48 -13.12 4.08
C LEU A 168 36.92 -13.90 2.89
N SER A 169 35.97 -14.79 3.12
CA SER A 169 35.20 -15.45 2.06
C SER A 169 33.77 -14.89 2.08
N PRO A 170 33.24 -14.32 0.99
CA PRO A 170 31.87 -13.82 0.95
C PRO A 170 30.87 -14.98 1.14
N LEU A 171 29.72 -14.67 1.73
CA LEU A 171 28.55 -15.52 1.77
C LEU A 171 27.43 -14.81 1.02
N ALA A 172 26.99 -15.37 -0.09
CA ALA A 172 25.98 -14.79 -0.96
C ALA A 172 24.79 -15.72 -1.14
N PHE A 173 23.60 -15.14 -1.35
CA PHE A 173 22.38 -15.86 -1.69
C PHE A 173 21.89 -15.42 -3.07
N PRO A 174 21.50 -16.36 -3.96
CA PRO A 174 20.96 -16.04 -5.28
C PRO A 174 19.46 -15.70 -5.16
N ILE A 175 19.12 -14.71 -4.34
CA ILE A 175 17.75 -14.31 -4.02
C ILE A 175 17.57 -12.84 -4.41
N SER A 176 16.51 -12.55 -5.15
CA SER A 176 16.10 -11.19 -5.56
C SER A 176 14.70 -10.84 -5.02
N GLU A 177 14.31 -11.48 -3.92
CA GLU A 177 13.01 -11.35 -3.29
C GLU A 177 13.06 -10.39 -2.09
N PRO A 178 11.90 -9.84 -1.66
CA PRO A 178 11.83 -8.97 -0.48
C PRO A 178 12.43 -9.58 0.78
N ILE A 179 12.60 -10.90 0.86
CA ILE A 179 13.20 -11.58 2.00
C ILE A 179 14.70 -11.27 2.16
N TRP A 180 15.47 -11.10 1.07
CA TRP A 180 16.90 -10.74 1.14
C TRP A 180 17.42 -10.29 -0.23
N PRO A 181 17.16 -9.05 -0.64
CA PRO A 181 17.51 -8.57 -1.98
C PRO A 181 18.98 -8.14 -2.12
N PHE A 182 19.76 -8.17 -1.03
CA PHE A 182 21.12 -7.61 -1.00
C PHE A 182 22.20 -8.47 -1.64
N GLY A 183 21.90 -9.73 -1.96
CA GLY A 183 22.83 -10.69 -2.54
C GLY A 183 23.92 -11.17 -1.57
N LEU A 184 24.56 -10.28 -0.80
CA LEU A 184 25.54 -10.58 0.24
C LEU A 184 24.84 -10.77 1.60
N ALA A 185 25.08 -11.89 2.27
CA ALA A 185 24.57 -12.17 3.62
C ALA A 185 25.62 -11.94 4.72
N GLY A 186 26.91 -11.99 4.36
CA GLY A 186 28.00 -11.82 5.30
C GLY A 186 29.32 -12.39 4.77
N PHE A 187 30.23 -12.74 5.67
CA PHE A 187 31.50 -13.35 5.31
C PHE A 187 32.01 -14.30 6.39
N ILE A 188 32.93 -15.18 5.99
CA ILE A 188 33.57 -16.16 6.87
C ILE A 188 35.07 -15.88 6.90
N SER A 189 35.66 -15.91 8.10
CA SER A 189 37.11 -15.83 8.28
C SER A 189 37.77 -17.17 7.98
N GLN A 190 38.86 -17.17 7.21
CA GLN A 190 39.62 -18.38 6.86
C GLN A 190 40.39 -19.02 8.01
N ARG A 191 40.70 -18.24 9.03
CA ARG A 191 41.28 -18.72 10.28
C ARG A 191 40.26 -18.50 11.37
N ARG A 192 40.12 -19.49 12.24
CA ARG A 192 39.28 -19.36 13.42
C ARG A 192 39.96 -18.44 14.42
N SER A 193 39.21 -17.53 15.03
CA SER A 193 39.74 -16.53 15.97
C SER A 193 40.33 -17.15 17.24
N ASP A 194 39.87 -18.35 17.62
CA ASP A 194 40.35 -19.12 18.77
C ASP A 194 41.70 -19.83 18.54
N GLN A 195 42.25 -19.79 17.32
CA GLN A 195 43.51 -20.44 16.97
C GLN A 195 44.59 -19.47 16.51
N VAL A 196 44.28 -18.18 16.44
CA VAL A 196 45.21 -17.14 16.01
C VAL A 196 45.66 -16.37 17.25
N PRO A 197 46.96 -16.39 17.61
CA PRO A 197 47.47 -15.62 18.75
C PRO A 197 47.41 -14.12 18.45
N ILE A 198 46.46 -13.44 19.08
CA ILE A 198 46.31 -11.99 19.01
C ILE A 198 47.05 -11.38 20.20
N PRO A 199 47.95 -10.39 20.00
CA PRO A 199 48.88 -9.96 21.04
C PRO A 199 48.18 -9.38 22.27
N ASP A 200 47.19 -8.50 22.07
CA ASP A 200 46.46 -7.83 23.14
C ASP A 200 45.01 -7.54 22.73
N ARG A 201 44.21 -7.07 23.70
CA ARG A 201 42.80 -6.71 23.47
C ARG A 201 42.63 -5.54 22.51
N LYS A 202 43.61 -4.64 22.39
CA LYS A 202 43.54 -3.47 21.48
C LYS A 202 43.66 -3.90 20.02
N ALA A 203 44.61 -4.80 19.72
CA ALA A 203 44.80 -5.39 18.42
C ALA A 203 43.55 -6.16 17.98
N LEU A 204 42.93 -6.94 18.87
CA LEU A 204 41.64 -7.60 18.60
C LEU A 204 40.59 -6.58 18.12
N GLY A 205 40.38 -5.50 18.89
CA GLY A 205 39.40 -4.47 18.54
C GLY A 205 39.68 -3.80 17.19
N MET A 206 40.93 -3.45 16.91
CA MET A 206 41.34 -2.82 15.64
C MET A 206 41.22 -3.74 14.42
N ILE A 207 41.49 -5.04 14.58
CA ILE A 207 41.37 -6.02 13.50
C ILE A 207 39.90 -6.31 13.19
N GLU A 208 39.04 -6.38 14.19
CA GLU A 208 37.63 -6.73 14.01
C GLU A 208 36.80 -5.56 13.49
N ILE A 209 37.08 -4.33 13.92
CA ILE A 209 36.37 -3.12 13.45
C ILE A 209 36.65 -2.78 11.98
N SER A 210 37.79 -3.21 11.44
CA SER A 210 38.24 -2.75 10.12
C SER A 210 37.32 -3.20 8.98
N SER A 211 36.76 -4.42 9.06
CA SER A 211 35.96 -4.98 7.96
C SER A 211 34.57 -4.33 7.89
N PRO A 212 33.81 -4.22 9.00
CA PRO A 212 32.51 -3.54 8.98
C PRO A 212 32.65 -2.05 8.59
N LEU A 213 33.71 -1.36 9.06
CA LEU A 213 33.92 0.04 8.72
C LEU A 213 34.17 0.25 7.21
N VAL A 214 34.96 -0.61 6.58
CA VAL A 214 35.13 -0.58 5.11
C VAL A 214 33.81 -0.84 4.38
N MET A 215 33.01 -1.80 4.85
CA MET A 215 31.69 -2.09 4.26
C MET A 215 30.73 -0.90 4.40
N LEU A 216 30.69 -0.25 5.56
CA LEU A 216 29.87 0.92 5.79
C LEU A 216 30.25 2.07 4.86
N ILE A 217 31.54 2.45 4.80
CA ILE A 217 32.00 3.57 3.99
C ILE A 217 31.75 3.30 2.50
N SER A 218 32.12 2.10 2.02
CA SER A 218 31.86 1.72 0.62
C SER A 218 30.36 1.64 0.34
N GLY A 219 29.56 1.15 1.29
CA GLY A 219 28.11 1.06 1.19
C GLY A 219 27.47 2.43 0.98
N ILE A 220 27.81 3.41 1.82
CA ILE A 220 27.35 4.80 1.69
C ILE A 220 27.69 5.36 0.31
N PHE A 221 28.93 5.18 -0.13
CA PHE A 221 29.40 5.67 -1.43
C PHE A 221 28.60 5.05 -2.60
N LEU A 222 28.40 3.73 -2.58
CA LEU A 222 27.64 3.03 -3.62
C LEU A 222 26.15 3.38 -3.60
N THR A 223 25.56 3.55 -2.41
CA THR A 223 24.16 4.01 -2.27
C THR A 223 23.95 5.37 -2.91
N ILE A 224 24.86 6.33 -2.68
CA ILE A 224 24.79 7.67 -3.31
C ILE A 224 24.88 7.56 -4.84
N LEU A 225 25.83 6.78 -5.36
CA LEU A 225 25.98 6.60 -6.81
C LEU A 225 24.76 5.92 -7.45
N GLY A 226 24.20 4.91 -6.80
CA GLY A 226 23.01 4.21 -7.28
C GLY A 226 21.75 5.10 -7.23
N LEU A 227 21.55 5.87 -6.16
CA LEU A 227 20.44 6.84 -6.05
C LEU A 227 20.53 7.95 -7.11
N SER A 228 21.74 8.37 -7.46
CA SER A 228 21.97 9.30 -8.57
C SER A 228 21.64 8.70 -9.93
N SER A 229 21.70 7.37 -10.07
CA SER A 229 21.38 6.64 -11.31
C SER A 229 19.92 6.20 -11.38
N THR A 230 19.20 6.24 -10.25
CA THR A 230 17.80 5.83 -10.15
C THR A 230 16.90 6.94 -10.68
N SER A 231 16.03 6.58 -11.63
CA SER A 231 15.03 7.47 -12.23
C SER A 231 13.96 7.87 -11.21
N THR A 232 13.42 9.09 -11.35
CA THR A 232 12.20 9.52 -10.62
C THR A 232 10.91 9.10 -11.32
N GLN A 233 10.99 8.71 -12.59
CA GLN A 233 9.88 8.14 -13.35
C GLN A 233 9.81 6.63 -13.09
N PRO A 234 8.61 6.07 -12.86
CA PRO A 234 8.44 4.66 -12.59
C PRO A 234 8.80 3.82 -13.84
N PRO A 235 9.39 2.62 -13.65
CA PRO A 235 9.57 1.67 -14.74
C PRO A 235 8.24 1.10 -15.25
N ASN A 236 8.27 0.38 -16.37
CA ASN A 236 7.12 -0.36 -16.88
C ASN A 236 6.89 -1.64 -16.06
N LEU A 237 6.15 -1.50 -14.96
CA LEU A 237 5.91 -2.57 -13.99
C LEU A 237 4.76 -3.49 -14.46
N GLU A 238 5.00 -4.81 -14.40
CA GLU A 238 3.96 -5.85 -14.59
C GLU A 238 3.64 -6.59 -13.27
N SER A 239 4.32 -6.23 -12.19
CA SER A 239 4.20 -6.86 -10.87
C SER A 239 4.58 -5.87 -9.76
N PRO A 240 4.18 -6.14 -8.50
CA PRO A 240 4.56 -5.32 -7.36
C PRO A 240 6.05 -4.94 -7.35
N PRO A 241 6.42 -3.65 -7.32
CA PRO A 241 7.81 -3.23 -7.23
C PRO A 241 8.40 -3.59 -5.86
N LEU A 242 9.73 -3.67 -5.80
CA LEU A 242 10.48 -3.94 -4.58
C LEU A 242 10.93 -2.62 -3.94
N ALA A 243 10.27 -2.22 -2.88
CA ALA A 243 10.61 -1.03 -2.12
C ALA A 243 11.59 -1.34 -0.98
N PHE A 244 12.38 -0.32 -0.62
CA PHE A 244 13.42 -0.42 0.41
C PHE A 244 13.20 0.60 1.51
N SER A 245 13.43 0.16 2.76
CA SER A 245 13.57 1.07 3.88
C SER A 245 14.94 1.76 3.81
N GLY A 246 14.92 3.09 3.88
CA GLY A 246 16.15 3.87 4.00
C GLY A 246 16.83 3.67 5.35
N ASN A 247 18.15 3.86 5.38
CA ASN A 247 18.88 4.03 6.64
C ASN A 247 18.93 5.51 7.06
N VAL A 248 19.33 5.77 8.31
CA VAL A 248 19.40 7.14 8.85
C VAL A 248 20.33 8.03 8.00
N ILE A 249 21.39 7.44 7.43
CA ILE A 249 22.37 8.17 6.61
C ILE A 249 21.69 8.78 5.38
N ILE A 250 20.88 8.01 4.63
CA ILE A 250 20.25 8.55 3.43
C ILE A 250 19.16 9.58 3.74
N GLY A 251 18.44 9.44 4.86
CA GLY A 251 17.50 10.48 5.32
C GLY A 251 18.22 11.79 5.68
N VAL A 252 19.41 11.71 6.29
CA VAL A 252 20.25 12.90 6.50
C VAL A 252 20.72 13.49 5.17
N LEU A 253 21.11 12.66 4.18
CA LEU A 253 21.53 13.15 2.86
C LEU A 253 20.38 13.84 2.10
N GLU A 254 19.16 13.34 2.21
CA GLU A 254 17.95 14.00 1.70
C GLU A 254 17.71 15.35 2.38
N SER A 255 17.79 15.41 3.72
CA SER A 255 17.62 16.66 4.47
C SER A 255 18.68 17.73 4.14
N LEU A 256 19.85 17.30 3.64
CA LEU A 256 20.93 18.17 3.18
C LEU A 256 20.81 18.56 1.70
N GLY A 257 19.79 18.07 0.99
CA GLY A 257 19.56 18.33 -0.44
C GLY A 257 20.57 17.64 -1.38
N ILE A 258 21.26 16.59 -0.91
CA ILE A 258 22.20 15.80 -1.75
C ILE A 258 21.43 14.77 -2.57
N VAL A 259 20.32 14.27 -2.04
CA VAL A 259 19.42 13.32 -2.69
C VAL A 259 18.04 13.96 -2.78
N GLU A 260 17.44 13.92 -3.97
CA GLU A 260 16.08 14.39 -4.23
C GLU A 260 15.14 13.22 -4.46
N SER A 261 13.86 13.41 -4.10
CA SER A 261 12.78 12.44 -4.29
C SER A 261 13.13 11.05 -3.74
N LEU A 262 13.69 10.99 -2.52
CA LEU A 262 14.19 9.74 -1.95
C LEU A 262 13.08 8.70 -1.84
N GLU A 263 11.90 9.10 -1.36
CA GLU A 263 10.75 8.23 -1.19
C GLU A 263 10.34 7.53 -2.49
N ILE A 264 10.27 8.27 -3.60
CA ILE A 264 9.96 7.74 -4.93
C ILE A 264 11.07 6.78 -5.40
N LYS A 265 12.34 7.20 -5.30
CA LYS A 265 13.48 6.40 -5.78
C LYS A 265 13.66 5.08 -5.01
N LEU A 266 13.31 5.04 -3.73
CA LEU A 266 13.41 3.84 -2.89
C LEU A 266 12.48 2.70 -3.36
N GLN A 267 11.50 2.98 -4.22
CA GLN A 267 10.53 2.00 -4.72
C GLN A 267 11.05 1.16 -5.91
N TRP A 268 12.06 1.64 -6.65
CA TRP A 268 12.68 0.91 -7.79
C TRP A 268 14.18 1.22 -7.91
N LEU A 269 14.91 1.04 -6.82
CA LEU A 269 16.34 1.35 -6.76
C LEU A 269 17.16 0.66 -7.85
N ASP A 270 18.14 1.40 -8.40
CA ASP A 270 19.19 0.79 -9.22
C ASP A 270 19.94 -0.28 -8.38
N PRO A 271 20.31 -1.44 -8.97
CA PRO A 271 21.04 -2.48 -8.27
C PRO A 271 22.29 -1.97 -7.53
N LEU A 272 22.96 -0.94 -8.02
CA LEU A 272 24.10 -0.32 -7.35
C LEU A 272 23.74 0.28 -5.98
N ALA A 273 22.56 0.91 -5.88
CA ALA A 273 22.06 1.42 -4.61
C ALA A 273 21.70 0.28 -3.66
N ILE A 274 21.07 -0.78 -4.18
CA ILE A 274 20.72 -1.98 -3.41
C ILE A 274 21.97 -2.65 -2.86
N ALA A 275 23.04 -2.75 -3.65
CA ALA A 275 24.35 -3.24 -3.21
C ALA A 275 24.93 -2.38 -2.08
N GLY A 276 24.84 -1.05 -2.20
CA GLY A 276 25.29 -0.11 -1.17
C GLY A 276 24.52 -0.24 0.16
N LEU A 277 23.18 -0.32 0.08
CA LEU A 277 22.32 -0.56 1.24
C LEU A 277 22.63 -1.91 1.88
N GLY A 278 22.82 -2.95 1.06
CA GLY A 278 23.23 -4.28 1.50
C GLY A 278 24.53 -4.29 2.29
N LEU A 279 25.55 -3.53 1.84
CA LEU A 279 26.81 -3.40 2.57
C LEU A 279 26.66 -2.67 3.90
N CYS A 280 25.81 -1.63 3.96
CA CYS A 280 25.47 -0.97 5.22
C CYS A 280 24.77 -1.93 6.18
N THR A 281 23.78 -2.69 5.69
CA THR A 281 23.07 -3.72 6.44
C THR A 281 24.02 -4.80 6.96
N VAL A 282 24.91 -5.34 6.14
CA VAL A 282 25.90 -6.34 6.56
C VAL A 282 26.86 -5.75 7.59
N SER A 283 27.31 -4.50 7.42
CA SER A 283 28.13 -3.81 8.44
C SER A 283 27.40 -3.70 9.78
N TRP A 284 26.11 -3.35 9.74
CA TRP A 284 25.26 -3.26 10.93
C TRP A 284 25.14 -4.62 11.63
N ILE A 285 24.81 -5.68 10.88
CA ILE A 285 24.71 -7.05 11.39
C ILE A 285 26.02 -7.49 12.06
N MET A 286 27.16 -7.20 11.44
CA MET A 286 28.47 -7.58 11.97
C MET A 286 28.84 -6.85 13.27
N MET A 287 28.22 -5.70 13.55
CA MET A 287 28.41 -4.94 14.79
C MET A 287 27.46 -5.35 15.91
N LEU A 288 26.50 -6.25 15.65
CA LEU A 288 25.67 -6.81 16.71
C LEU A 288 26.53 -7.64 17.68
N PRO A 289 26.23 -7.61 18.99
CA PRO A 289 26.94 -8.38 20.01
C PRO A 289 26.51 -9.86 19.98
N ILE A 290 26.67 -10.51 18.82
CA ILE A 290 26.36 -11.93 18.60
C ILE A 290 27.65 -12.73 18.67
N PRO A 291 27.73 -13.81 19.49
CA PRO A 291 28.93 -14.62 19.58
C PRO A 291 29.50 -15.07 18.23
N GLY A 292 30.80 -14.80 18.05
CA GLY A 292 31.55 -15.06 16.82
C GLY A 292 31.41 -13.99 15.73
N PHE A 293 30.66 -12.91 15.96
CA PHE A 293 30.65 -11.73 15.09
C PHE A 293 31.67 -10.69 15.58
N PRO A 294 32.16 -9.79 14.70
CA PRO A 294 33.08 -8.72 15.08
C PRO A 294 32.59 -7.85 16.25
N GLY A 295 31.28 -7.58 16.34
CA GLY A 295 30.68 -6.81 17.43
C GLY A 295 30.87 -7.47 18.81
N ASP A 296 30.77 -8.80 18.90
CA ASP A 296 31.03 -9.54 20.14
C ASP A 296 32.53 -9.59 20.47
N HIS A 297 33.40 -9.76 19.47
CA HIS A 297 34.85 -9.65 19.67
C HIS A 297 35.29 -8.25 20.13
N LEU A 298 34.61 -7.20 19.64
CA LEU A 298 34.79 -5.83 20.13
C LEU A 298 34.32 -5.68 21.58
N LEU A 299 33.20 -6.30 21.94
CA LEU A 299 32.72 -6.32 23.32
C LEU A 299 33.70 -7.06 24.25
N HIS A 300 34.28 -8.17 23.78
CA HIS A 300 35.35 -8.89 24.44
C HIS A 300 36.60 -7.99 24.61
N SER A 301 37.00 -7.29 23.54
CA SER A 301 38.06 -6.29 23.59
C SER A 301 37.79 -5.18 24.62
N ILE A 302 36.53 -4.74 24.83
CA ILE A 302 36.14 -3.66 25.76
C ILE A 302 36.00 -4.11 27.22
N LEU A 303 35.34 -5.24 27.47
CA LEU A 303 35.01 -5.72 28.83
C LEU A 303 36.04 -6.73 29.38
N GLY A 304 36.63 -7.53 28.48
CA GLY A 304 37.46 -8.70 28.78
C GLY A 304 36.62 -9.93 29.17
N PRO A 305 37.24 -11.12 29.19
CA PRO A 305 36.55 -12.41 29.28
C PRO A 305 35.72 -12.55 30.55
N ASP A 306 36.30 -12.30 31.72
CA ASP A 306 35.60 -12.47 33.02
C ASP A 306 34.29 -11.68 33.13
N ASN A 307 34.29 -10.45 32.60
CA ASN A 307 33.12 -9.59 32.63
C ASN A 307 32.07 -10.01 31.60
N LEU A 308 32.51 -10.46 30.42
CA LEU A 308 31.63 -10.93 29.36
C LEU A 308 30.97 -12.27 29.73
N LEU A 309 31.67 -13.08 30.53
CA LEU A 309 31.25 -14.40 31.00
C LEU A 309 30.57 -14.41 32.37
N SER A 310 30.62 -13.30 33.14
CA SER A 310 29.94 -13.22 34.44
C SER A 310 28.42 -13.36 34.31
N ASP A 311 27.81 -14.18 35.18
CA ASP A 311 26.37 -14.48 35.19
C ASP A 311 25.51 -13.21 35.19
N ASP A 312 25.88 -12.20 35.99
CA ASP A 312 25.15 -10.94 36.10
C ASP A 312 25.10 -10.18 34.76
N LYS A 313 26.25 -10.05 34.07
CA LYS A 313 26.33 -9.30 32.81
C LYS A 313 25.78 -10.09 31.63
N GLN A 314 25.95 -11.42 31.61
CA GLN A 314 25.29 -12.27 30.63
C GLN A 314 23.78 -12.16 30.72
N THR A 315 23.23 -12.12 31.93
CA THR A 315 21.78 -11.95 32.17
C THR A 315 21.29 -10.58 31.72
N VAL A 316 22.06 -9.51 31.91
CA VAL A 316 21.69 -8.17 31.41
C VAL A 316 21.74 -8.10 29.88
N ILE A 317 22.80 -8.63 29.27
CA ILE A 317 22.92 -8.72 27.80
C ILE A 317 21.75 -9.53 27.24
N PHE A 318 21.40 -10.64 27.89
CA PHE A 318 20.24 -11.46 27.55
C PHE A 318 18.92 -10.70 27.63
N ALA A 319 18.63 -10.07 28.78
CA ALA A 319 17.40 -9.32 28.97
C ALA A 319 17.29 -8.19 27.93
N SER A 320 18.41 -7.53 27.59
CA SER A 320 18.43 -6.50 26.55
C SER A 320 18.17 -7.05 25.14
N THR A 321 18.74 -8.22 24.79
CA THR A 321 18.48 -8.87 23.50
C THR A 321 17.05 -9.38 23.41
N LEU A 322 16.48 -9.88 24.51
CA LEU A 322 15.09 -10.30 24.61
C LEU A 322 14.12 -9.12 24.48
N VAL A 323 14.39 -7.99 25.12
CA VAL A 323 13.58 -6.77 24.97
C VAL A 323 13.63 -6.25 23.54
N PHE A 324 14.81 -6.21 22.92
CA PHE A 324 14.94 -5.84 21.51
C PHE A 324 14.17 -6.79 20.58
N MET A 325 14.24 -8.09 20.85
CA MET A 325 13.41 -9.09 20.15
C MET A 325 11.93 -8.79 20.29
N ILE A 326 11.42 -8.57 21.51
CA ILE A 326 10.00 -8.27 21.73
C ILE A 326 9.57 -7.02 20.96
N LEU A 327 10.41 -5.98 20.94
CA LEU A 327 10.13 -4.77 20.18
C LEU A 327 10.06 -5.03 18.67
N VAL A 328 11.00 -5.81 18.12
CA VAL A 328 10.99 -6.21 16.70
C VAL A 328 9.79 -7.09 16.37
N PHE A 329 9.40 -8.02 17.26
CA PHE A 329 8.27 -8.92 17.04
C PHE A 329 6.90 -8.23 17.19
N ALA A 330 6.82 -7.12 17.92
CA ALA A 330 5.57 -6.40 18.13
C ALA A 330 5.12 -5.61 16.88
N THR A 331 6.02 -5.38 15.93
CA THR A 331 5.79 -4.66 14.67
C THR A 331 6.07 -5.60 13.52
N ASP A 332 5.05 -6.01 12.74
CA ASP A 332 5.11 -7.03 11.67
C ASP A 332 6.53 -7.28 11.11
N PRO A 333 7.23 -8.33 11.58
CA PRO A 333 8.68 -8.39 11.44
C PRO A 333 9.11 -8.83 10.04
N TRP A 334 10.04 -8.09 9.44
CA TRP A 334 10.79 -8.57 8.30
C TRP A 334 11.54 -9.87 8.64
N PHE A 335 11.28 -10.94 7.87
CA PHE A 335 11.72 -12.30 8.19
C PHE A 335 13.22 -12.44 8.55
N PRO A 336 14.18 -11.77 7.89
CA PRO A 336 15.60 -11.82 8.26
C PRO A 336 15.90 -11.39 9.70
N TRP A 337 15.16 -10.43 10.25
CA TRP A 337 15.36 -10.02 11.64
C TRP A 337 15.05 -11.16 12.59
N LEU A 338 14.05 -11.98 12.29
CA LEU A 338 13.71 -13.16 13.07
C LEU A 338 14.84 -14.20 13.05
N VAL A 339 15.44 -14.42 11.88
CA VAL A 339 16.55 -15.35 11.72
C VAL A 339 17.77 -14.86 12.50
N ILE A 340 18.15 -13.59 12.36
CA ILE A 340 19.29 -13.00 13.06
C ILE A 340 19.10 -13.07 14.57
N ALA A 341 17.92 -12.72 15.05
CA ALA A 341 17.64 -12.71 16.48
C ALA A 341 17.59 -14.14 17.06
N THR A 342 17.06 -15.11 16.31
CA THR A 342 17.11 -16.54 16.67
C THR A 342 18.56 -17.04 16.74
N ILE A 343 19.41 -16.68 15.77
CA ILE A 343 20.84 -17.03 15.78
C ILE A 343 21.54 -16.38 16.97
N ALA A 344 21.22 -15.12 17.29
CA ALA A 344 21.80 -14.40 18.42
C ALA A 344 21.56 -15.14 19.74
N VAL A 345 20.31 -15.54 19.99
CA VAL A 345 19.94 -16.31 21.18
C VAL A 345 20.55 -17.71 21.15
N TRP A 346 20.40 -18.43 20.05
CA TRP A 346 20.91 -19.80 19.97
C TRP A 346 22.42 -19.87 20.20
N ARG A 347 23.20 -18.94 19.61
CA ARG A 347 24.65 -18.89 19.81
C ARG A 347 25.05 -18.50 21.23
N ARG A 348 24.29 -17.62 21.88
CA ARG A 348 24.61 -17.17 23.25
C ARG A 348 24.29 -18.22 24.31
N PHE A 349 23.24 -19.02 24.11
CA PHE A 349 22.78 -20.03 25.09
C PHE A 349 23.06 -21.46 24.66
N SER A 350 23.81 -21.68 23.58
CA SER A 350 24.19 -23.02 23.19
C SER A 350 25.05 -23.66 24.29
N PRO A 351 24.75 -24.91 24.70
CA PRO A 351 25.61 -25.64 25.63
C PRO A 351 26.99 -25.96 25.05
N THR A 352 27.19 -25.77 23.74
CA THR A 352 28.50 -25.76 23.10
C THR A 352 28.96 -24.31 22.91
N PRO A 353 29.75 -23.73 23.82
CA PRO A 353 30.20 -22.34 23.68
C PRO A 353 31.05 -22.18 22.42
N ILE A 354 30.82 -21.08 21.69
CA ILE A 354 31.76 -20.63 20.67
C ILE A 354 33.02 -20.22 21.42
N LEU A 355 34.17 -20.73 20.98
CA LEU A 355 35.45 -20.46 21.65
C LEU A 355 35.82 -18.98 21.48
N ASP A 356 36.22 -18.37 22.59
CA ASP A 356 36.66 -16.98 22.63
C ASP A 356 37.90 -16.75 21.75
N PRO A 357 38.11 -15.52 21.24
CA PRO A 357 39.32 -15.19 20.49
C PRO A 357 40.57 -15.43 21.35
N PHE A 358 41.62 -15.99 20.75
CA PHE A 358 42.84 -16.34 21.47
C PHE A 358 43.75 -15.11 21.66
N VAL A 359 43.53 -14.37 22.75
CA VAL A 359 44.32 -13.20 23.13
C VAL A 359 45.46 -13.63 24.06
N VAL A 360 46.66 -13.15 23.77
CA VAL A 360 47.91 -13.52 24.45
C VAL A 360 48.08 -12.75 25.76
N ASP A 361 47.75 -11.46 25.76
CA ASP A 361 47.73 -10.63 26.97
C ASP A 361 46.31 -10.11 27.25
N GLU A 362 45.59 -10.82 28.11
CA GLU A 362 44.28 -10.44 28.65
C GLU A 362 44.39 -9.47 29.84
N SER A 363 45.57 -9.43 30.46
CA SER A 363 45.87 -8.55 31.59
C SER A 363 45.96 -7.09 31.16
N SER A 364 46.44 -6.81 29.95
CA SER A 364 46.44 -5.46 29.38
C SER A 364 45.02 -5.01 29.01
N GLY A 365 44.46 -4.14 29.85
CA GLY A 365 43.20 -3.45 29.55
C GLY A 365 43.36 -2.44 28.41
N LEU A 366 42.23 -1.96 27.90
CA LEU A 366 42.22 -0.81 27.00
C LEU A 366 42.42 0.50 27.78
N ASP A 367 43.17 1.43 27.21
CA ASP A 367 43.17 2.82 27.65
C ASP A 367 41.79 3.46 27.43
N ASP A 368 41.43 4.46 28.25
CA ASP A 368 40.10 5.08 28.21
C ASP A 368 39.76 5.68 26.84
N ILE A 369 40.77 6.16 26.10
CA ILE A 369 40.58 6.73 24.76
C ILE A 369 40.19 5.62 23.78
N SER A 370 40.98 4.55 23.68
CA SER A 370 40.66 3.41 22.80
C SER A 370 39.32 2.77 23.16
N ARG A 371 39.01 2.62 24.46
CA ARG A 371 37.73 2.09 24.93
C ARG A 371 36.56 2.95 24.44
N ASN A 372 36.64 4.27 24.64
CA ASN A 372 35.57 5.19 24.23
C ASN A 372 35.43 5.24 22.71
N GLN A 373 36.53 5.15 21.95
CA GLN A 373 36.50 5.10 20.49
C GLN A 373 35.75 3.86 19.99
N PHE A 374 36.06 2.67 20.51
CA PHE A 374 35.35 1.45 20.11
C PHE A 374 33.86 1.49 20.45
N VAL A 375 33.51 1.93 21.66
CA VAL A 375 32.11 2.10 22.06
C VAL A 375 31.39 3.07 21.12
N THR A 376 32.03 4.20 20.78
CA THR A 376 31.47 5.21 19.89
C THR A 376 31.26 4.67 18.48
N VAL A 377 32.23 3.93 17.93
CA VAL A 377 32.08 3.37 16.58
C VAL A 377 30.99 2.31 16.53
N ILE A 378 30.91 1.42 17.53
CA ILE A 378 29.83 0.42 17.61
C ILE A 378 28.47 1.14 17.63
N ALA A 379 28.30 2.12 18.51
CA ALA A 379 27.05 2.88 18.60
C ALA A 379 26.74 3.62 17.30
N MET A 380 27.73 4.26 16.68
CA MET A 380 27.58 4.98 15.42
C MET A 380 27.13 4.05 14.29
N VAL A 381 27.77 2.89 14.12
CA VAL A 381 27.38 1.92 13.09
C VAL A 381 25.97 1.38 13.37
N LEU A 382 25.66 1.02 14.62
CA LEU A 382 24.35 0.46 14.98
C LEU A 382 23.19 1.46 14.80
N ILE A 383 23.44 2.76 14.94
CA ILE A 383 22.43 3.81 14.73
C ILE A 383 22.36 4.18 13.24
N LEU A 384 23.49 4.52 12.62
CA LEU A 384 23.50 5.11 11.27
C LEU A 384 23.23 4.09 10.17
N ALA A 385 23.75 2.87 10.31
CA ALA A 385 23.62 1.82 9.31
C ALA A 385 22.37 0.97 9.49
N PHE A 386 21.51 1.28 10.46
CA PHE A 386 20.27 0.55 10.69
C PHE A 386 19.36 0.67 9.45
N PRO A 387 18.99 -0.46 8.81
CA PRO A 387 18.25 -0.45 7.55
C PRO A 387 16.72 -0.34 7.71
N GLY A 388 16.21 0.00 8.90
CA GLY A 388 14.79 0.10 9.18
C GLY A 388 14.13 -1.22 9.59
N ILE A 389 12.89 -1.14 10.05
CA ILE A 389 12.12 -2.30 10.57
C ILE A 389 11.72 -3.24 9.43
N ASN A 390 11.29 -2.70 8.30
CA ASN A 390 10.81 -3.50 7.17
C ASN A 390 11.94 -3.95 6.23
N GLY A 391 13.08 -3.27 6.19
CA GLY A 391 14.23 -3.61 5.35
C GLY A 391 13.92 -3.47 3.85
N SER A 392 13.16 -4.42 3.30
CA SER A 392 12.57 -4.38 1.96
C SER A 392 11.21 -5.06 1.92
N TYR A 393 10.29 -4.54 1.10
CA TYR A 393 8.90 -5.00 1.01
C TYR A 393 8.36 -4.85 -0.41
N SER A 394 7.29 -5.58 -0.73
CA SER A 394 6.53 -5.39 -1.98
C SER A 394 5.38 -4.41 -1.75
N ILE A 395 5.19 -3.47 -2.67
CA ILE A 395 4.03 -2.56 -2.64
C ILE A 395 2.83 -3.32 -3.23
N SER A 396 1.85 -3.69 -2.41
CA SER A 396 0.68 -4.46 -2.86
C SER A 396 -0.27 -3.65 -3.73
N GLU A 397 -0.45 -2.37 -3.39
CA GLU A 397 -1.36 -1.40 -4.03
C GLU A 397 -0.64 -0.62 -5.15
N TRP A 398 0.29 -1.27 -5.85
CA TRP A 398 1.18 -0.60 -6.79
C TRP A 398 0.49 -0.17 -8.09
N ASP A 399 -0.60 -0.83 -8.47
CA ASP A 399 -1.40 -0.57 -9.67
C ASP A 399 -2.72 0.16 -9.39
N GLU A 400 -2.91 0.67 -8.16
CA GLU A 400 -4.11 1.43 -7.78
C GLU A 400 -4.27 2.74 -8.56
N GLY A 401 -5.50 3.27 -8.57
CA GLY A 401 -5.92 4.43 -9.33
C GLY A 401 -5.48 5.78 -8.76
N VAL A 402 -6.43 6.70 -8.59
CA VAL A 402 -6.16 8.07 -8.11
C VAL A 402 -6.68 8.22 -6.68
N GLU A 403 -5.85 8.83 -5.84
CA GLU A 403 -6.23 9.16 -4.47
C GLU A 403 -7.23 10.33 -4.46
N MET A 404 -8.45 10.05 -4.00
CA MET A 404 -9.53 11.04 -3.91
C MET A 404 -9.67 11.68 -2.51
N SER A 405 -8.88 11.22 -1.53
CA SER A 405 -9.02 11.59 -0.10
C SER A 405 -8.81 13.09 0.17
N GLN A 406 -7.98 13.74 -0.66
CA GLN A 406 -7.65 15.16 -0.56
C GLN A 406 -8.66 16.07 -1.25
N TRP A 407 -9.61 15.51 -2.01
CA TRP A 407 -10.60 16.32 -2.73
C TRP A 407 -11.63 16.92 -1.76
N PRO A 408 -12.13 18.14 -2.02
CA PRO A 408 -13.06 18.80 -1.12
C PRO A 408 -14.39 18.02 -1.04
N ASN A 409 -14.95 17.88 0.16
CA ASN A 409 -16.27 17.28 0.37
C ASN A 409 -17.40 18.33 0.27
N GLU A 410 -17.08 19.59 0.56
CA GLU A 410 -18.02 20.71 0.57
C GLU A 410 -17.34 21.96 -0.01
N VAL A 411 -18.06 22.71 -0.84
CA VAL A 411 -17.60 23.96 -1.44
C VAL A 411 -18.69 25.01 -1.26
N ILE A 412 -18.29 26.18 -0.75
CA ILE A 412 -19.16 27.35 -0.68
C ILE A 412 -18.96 28.18 -1.96
N TYR A 413 -20.04 28.49 -2.68
CA TYR A 413 -19.99 29.29 -3.91
C TYR A 413 -20.74 30.61 -3.75
N THR A 414 -20.31 31.64 -4.48
CA THR A 414 -20.98 32.94 -4.53
C THR A 414 -21.87 33.00 -5.76
N VAL A 415 -23.12 33.42 -5.58
CA VAL A 415 -24.09 33.55 -6.68
C VAL A 415 -23.70 34.74 -7.57
N GLY A 416 -23.64 34.51 -8.88
CA GLY A 416 -23.27 35.53 -9.87
C GLY A 416 -21.76 35.70 -10.06
N GLU A 417 -20.94 34.77 -9.57
CA GLU A 417 -19.49 34.77 -9.75
C GLU A 417 -18.98 33.37 -10.14
N ASP A 418 -17.88 33.31 -10.89
CA ASP A 418 -17.22 32.05 -11.19
C ASP A 418 -16.58 31.48 -9.92
N THR A 419 -16.85 30.20 -9.62
CA THR A 419 -16.24 29.50 -8.48
C THR A 419 -15.31 28.40 -8.97
N VAL A 420 -14.05 28.44 -8.54
CA VAL A 420 -13.01 27.47 -8.96
C VAL A 420 -12.79 26.43 -7.85
N ILE A 421 -12.83 25.16 -8.23
CA ILE A 421 -12.66 23.99 -7.35
C ILE A 421 -11.43 23.21 -7.83
N PRO A 422 -10.30 23.27 -7.11
CA PRO A 422 -9.10 22.54 -7.48
C PRO A 422 -9.21 21.06 -7.06
N LEU A 423 -8.91 20.16 -8.00
CA LEU A 423 -8.78 18.73 -7.77
C LEU A 423 -7.33 18.32 -8.03
N GLU A 424 -6.60 17.96 -6.98
CA GLU A 424 -5.23 17.46 -7.12
C GLU A 424 -5.28 15.99 -7.55
N ILE A 425 -4.61 15.67 -8.65
CA ILE A 425 -4.57 14.31 -9.18
C ILE A 425 -3.27 13.66 -8.74
N ILE A 426 -3.37 12.77 -7.76
CA ILE A 426 -2.26 12.03 -7.17
C ILE A 426 -2.51 10.54 -7.43
N PRO A 427 -1.57 9.82 -8.07
CA PRO A 427 -1.64 8.37 -8.15
C PRO A 427 -1.62 7.76 -6.74
N GLU A 428 -2.60 6.91 -6.44
CA GLU A 428 -2.61 6.10 -5.22
C GLU A 428 -1.54 5.00 -5.31
N GLY A 429 -1.42 4.40 -6.50
CA GLY A 429 -0.37 3.47 -6.85
C GLY A 429 0.92 4.11 -7.34
N VAL A 430 1.81 3.25 -7.84
CA VAL A 430 3.14 3.59 -8.36
C VAL A 430 3.13 3.73 -9.89
N VAL A 431 2.22 3.03 -10.55
CA VAL A 431 2.09 3.03 -12.02
C VAL A 431 1.55 4.40 -12.47
N PRO A 432 2.03 4.93 -13.62
CA PRO A 432 1.44 6.13 -14.20
C PRO A 432 -0.06 5.95 -14.47
N VAL A 433 -0.88 6.84 -13.93
CA VAL A 433 -2.34 6.77 -14.11
C VAL A 433 -2.74 7.46 -15.41
N SER A 434 -3.58 6.78 -16.18
CA SER A 434 -4.18 7.30 -17.41
C SER A 434 -5.64 6.87 -17.47
N GLY A 435 -6.51 7.79 -17.86
CA GLY A 435 -7.94 7.54 -17.81
C GLY A 435 -8.78 8.78 -18.07
N TRP A 436 -10.05 8.68 -17.70
CA TRP A 436 -11.01 9.77 -17.82
C TRP A 436 -11.55 10.14 -16.45
N ILE A 437 -11.79 11.43 -16.24
CA ILE A 437 -12.56 11.94 -15.11
C ILE A 437 -13.82 12.58 -15.68
N GLN A 438 -14.98 12.11 -15.26
CA GLN A 438 -16.26 12.71 -15.60
C GLN A 438 -16.83 13.43 -14.40
N PHE A 439 -17.58 14.50 -14.64
CA PHE A 439 -18.24 15.23 -13.57
C PHE A 439 -19.61 15.75 -14.00
N ARG A 440 -20.54 15.84 -13.06
CA ARG A 440 -21.89 16.38 -13.29
C ARG A 440 -22.48 17.00 -12.04
N ILE A 441 -23.37 17.97 -12.20
CA ILE A 441 -24.14 18.58 -11.10
C ILE A 441 -25.46 17.84 -10.94
N GLU A 442 -25.68 17.21 -9.80
CA GLU A 442 -26.96 16.62 -9.39
C GLU A 442 -27.72 17.55 -8.44
N GLY A 443 -29.04 17.41 -8.42
CA GLY A 443 -29.96 18.17 -7.57
C GLY A 443 -30.86 19.12 -8.35
N THR A 444 -30.60 19.34 -9.64
CA THR A 444 -31.39 20.23 -10.51
C THR A 444 -32.26 19.47 -11.50
N GLU A 445 -33.32 20.12 -11.98
CA GLU A 445 -34.20 19.58 -13.04
C GLU A 445 -33.44 19.39 -14.35
N ASN A 446 -32.74 20.44 -14.79
CA ASN A 446 -31.99 20.43 -16.04
C ASN A 446 -30.52 20.09 -15.80
N LYS A 447 -29.90 19.50 -16.82
CA LYS A 447 -28.45 19.32 -16.85
C LYS A 447 -27.77 20.68 -16.87
N LEU A 448 -26.94 20.95 -15.85
CA LEU A 448 -26.15 22.17 -15.76
C LEU A 448 -24.74 21.97 -16.29
N GLU A 449 -24.16 23.03 -16.84
CA GLU A 449 -22.79 23.04 -17.36
C GLU A 449 -21.79 23.29 -16.22
N LEU A 450 -20.67 22.56 -16.30
CA LEU A 450 -19.49 22.65 -15.45
C LEU A 450 -18.32 22.84 -16.40
N ALA A 451 -17.59 23.93 -16.26
CA ALA A 451 -16.40 24.16 -17.05
C ALA A 451 -15.19 23.50 -16.37
N SER A 452 -14.17 23.17 -17.14
CA SER A 452 -12.89 22.70 -16.60
C SER A 452 -11.75 23.10 -17.51
N ASP A 453 -10.55 23.14 -16.97
CA ASP A 453 -9.33 23.50 -17.73
C ASP A 453 -8.92 22.45 -18.76
N CYS A 454 -9.50 21.24 -18.71
CA CYS A 454 -9.13 20.09 -19.53
C CYS A 454 -10.20 19.63 -20.51
N SER A 455 -11.43 20.16 -20.42
CA SER A 455 -12.54 19.74 -21.28
C SER A 455 -12.81 20.76 -22.39
N ASP A 456 -12.57 20.39 -23.65
CA ASP A 456 -13.03 21.20 -24.79
C ASP A 456 -14.55 21.06 -25.00
N PHE A 457 -15.11 19.85 -24.78
CA PHE A 457 -16.55 19.56 -24.78
C PHE A 457 -16.84 18.32 -23.89
N TYR A 458 -18.02 18.26 -23.26
CA TYR A 458 -18.64 17.08 -22.60
C TYR A 458 -18.45 16.80 -21.10
N GLN A 459 -17.93 17.72 -20.28
CA GLN A 459 -17.77 17.51 -18.82
C GLN A 459 -16.90 16.28 -18.48
N THR A 460 -15.95 15.97 -19.36
CA THR A 460 -14.97 14.90 -19.19
C THR A 460 -13.56 15.45 -19.38
N CYS A 461 -12.62 14.91 -18.63
CA CYS A 461 -11.21 15.27 -18.70
C CYS A 461 -10.36 14.03 -18.87
N ARG A 462 -9.48 14.07 -19.87
CA ARG A 462 -8.51 13.00 -20.10
C ARG A 462 -7.24 13.26 -19.32
N ILE A 463 -6.81 12.25 -18.58
CA ILE A 463 -5.54 12.20 -17.88
C ILE A 463 -4.60 11.27 -18.63
N GLU A 464 -3.37 11.72 -18.86
CA GLU A 464 -2.33 10.92 -19.51
C GLU A 464 -1.06 10.87 -18.66
N GLY A 465 -0.69 9.67 -18.24
CA GLY A 465 0.64 9.36 -17.71
C GLY A 465 1.05 10.12 -16.46
N ILE A 466 0.11 10.49 -15.57
CA ILE A 466 0.46 11.19 -14.33
C ILE A 466 1.22 10.25 -13.41
N THR A 467 2.35 10.72 -12.89
CA THR A 467 3.23 9.94 -11.99
C THR A 467 3.28 10.58 -10.61
N GLN A 468 3.74 9.83 -9.59
CA GLN A 468 3.96 10.36 -8.24
C GLN A 468 4.95 11.54 -8.19
N SER A 469 5.75 11.75 -9.24
CA SER A 469 6.70 12.86 -9.32
C SER A 469 6.13 14.13 -9.97
N GLU A 470 4.98 14.02 -10.62
CA GLU A 470 4.34 15.10 -11.38
C GLU A 470 2.96 15.38 -10.79
N ASN A 471 2.84 16.45 -10.01
CA ASN A 471 1.54 16.88 -9.52
C ASN A 471 0.77 17.50 -10.69
N SER A 472 -0.43 16.99 -10.93
CA SER A 472 -1.39 17.60 -11.84
C SER A 472 -2.58 18.13 -11.05
N MET A 473 -3.19 19.20 -11.55
CA MET A 473 -4.42 19.74 -11.00
C MET A 473 -5.44 19.92 -12.11
N ILE A 474 -6.68 19.53 -11.81
CA ILE A 474 -7.85 19.83 -12.62
C ILE A 474 -8.67 20.87 -11.87
N ASN A 475 -8.84 22.04 -12.45
CA ASN A 475 -9.77 23.03 -11.90
C ASN A 475 -11.14 22.82 -12.54
N LEU A 476 -12.14 22.54 -11.70
CA LEU A 476 -13.54 22.63 -12.08
C LEU A 476 -14.03 24.06 -11.81
N ILE A 477 -14.79 24.61 -12.76
CA ILE A 477 -15.30 25.97 -12.70
C ILE A 477 -16.82 25.90 -12.77
N ILE A 478 -17.49 26.42 -11.74
CA ILE A 478 -18.92 26.69 -11.77
C ILE A 478 -19.08 28.07 -12.44
N PRO A 479 -19.60 28.16 -13.68
CA PRO A 479 -19.75 29.43 -14.37
C PRO A 479 -20.79 30.33 -13.68
N GLU A 480 -20.64 31.64 -13.85
CA GLU A 480 -21.61 32.65 -13.41
C GLU A 480 -23.05 32.25 -13.74
N GLN A 481 -23.35 31.83 -14.97
CA GLN A 481 -24.73 31.48 -15.36
C GLN A 481 -25.26 30.27 -14.58
N THR A 482 -24.42 29.27 -14.32
CA THR A 482 -24.79 28.10 -13.52
C THR A 482 -25.02 28.49 -12.07
N SER A 483 -24.18 29.37 -11.51
CA SER A 483 -24.32 29.85 -10.12
C SER A 483 -25.64 30.61 -9.90
N LEU A 484 -26.13 31.34 -10.91
CA LEU A 484 -27.42 32.05 -10.87
C LEU A 484 -28.61 31.09 -10.86
N ILE A 485 -28.51 29.96 -11.56
CA ILE A 485 -29.58 28.94 -11.56
C ILE A 485 -29.65 28.22 -10.20
N LEU A 486 -28.50 28.08 -9.53
CA LEU A 486 -28.40 27.46 -8.22
C LEU A 486 -28.74 28.43 -7.06
N ASP A 487 -29.22 29.65 -7.33
CA ASP A 487 -29.46 30.65 -6.29
C ASP A 487 -30.27 30.10 -5.09
N ASN A 488 -29.72 30.30 -3.88
CA ASN A 488 -30.26 29.80 -2.62
C ASN A 488 -30.55 28.29 -2.57
N MET A 489 -29.83 27.49 -3.36
CA MET A 489 -30.00 26.04 -3.45
C MET A 489 -28.67 25.29 -3.30
N THR A 490 -28.70 24.22 -2.50
CA THR A 490 -27.61 23.24 -2.45
C THR A 490 -27.74 22.24 -3.61
N ALA A 491 -26.61 21.93 -4.25
CA ALA A 491 -26.48 20.89 -5.27
C ALA A 491 -25.29 20.00 -4.94
N SER A 492 -25.05 18.93 -5.71
CA SER A 492 -23.88 18.08 -5.53
C SER A 492 -23.15 17.85 -6.85
N ILE A 493 -21.84 18.07 -6.89
CA ILE A 493 -21.00 17.61 -7.99
C ILE A 493 -20.63 16.16 -7.72
N ARG A 494 -20.99 15.28 -8.65
CA ARG A 494 -20.54 13.90 -8.63
C ARG A 494 -19.44 13.73 -9.65
N ILE A 495 -18.30 13.19 -9.21
CA ILE A 495 -17.10 12.98 -10.00
C ILE A 495 -16.86 11.48 -10.11
N PHE A 496 -16.65 10.99 -11.32
CA PHE A 496 -16.31 9.61 -11.61
C PHE A 496 -14.89 9.53 -12.15
N THR A 497 -14.09 8.64 -11.59
CA THR A 497 -12.76 8.32 -12.12
C THR A 497 -12.83 7.01 -12.87
N GLU A 498 -12.47 7.03 -14.16
CA GLU A 498 -12.37 5.85 -15.03
C GLU A 498 -10.89 5.62 -15.36
N ILE A 499 -10.19 4.97 -14.44
CA ILE A 499 -8.79 4.57 -14.61
C ILE A 499 -8.78 3.10 -14.99
N THR A 500 -7.80 2.68 -15.78
CA THR A 500 -7.73 1.30 -16.28
C THR A 500 -7.75 0.31 -15.10
N GLY A 501 -8.84 -0.44 -14.94
CA GLY A 501 -9.03 -1.40 -13.85
C GLY A 501 -9.52 -0.82 -12.52
N HIS A 502 -9.55 0.50 -12.36
CA HIS A 502 -9.92 1.20 -11.12
C HIS A 502 -10.95 2.28 -11.41
N TYR A 503 -12.17 2.06 -10.92
CA TYR A 503 -13.24 3.04 -11.01
C TYR A 503 -13.58 3.58 -9.62
N GLY A 504 -13.86 4.86 -9.56
CA GLY A 504 -14.08 5.57 -8.31
C GLY A 504 -15.16 6.64 -8.44
N GLU A 505 -15.72 7.00 -7.29
CA GLU A 505 -16.73 8.05 -7.18
C GLU A 505 -16.40 8.97 -6.01
N HIS A 506 -16.49 10.27 -6.25
CA HIS A 506 -16.40 11.31 -5.22
C HIS A 506 -17.56 12.29 -5.36
N VAL A 507 -18.10 12.74 -4.23
CA VAL A 507 -19.24 13.67 -4.19
C VAL A 507 -18.87 14.93 -3.42
N ILE A 508 -19.01 16.07 -4.08
CA ILE A 508 -18.78 17.40 -3.51
C ILE A 508 -20.13 18.09 -3.32
N THR A 509 -20.43 18.53 -2.11
CA THR A 509 -21.65 19.30 -1.82
C THR A 509 -21.42 20.80 -2.08
N LEU A 510 -22.26 21.41 -2.92
CA LEU A 510 -22.22 22.83 -3.26
C LEU A 510 -23.18 23.61 -2.36
N ILE A 511 -22.65 24.53 -1.56
CA ILE A 511 -23.41 25.32 -0.60
C ILE A 511 -23.42 26.79 -1.06
N PRO A 512 -24.58 27.43 -1.25
CA PRO A 512 -24.60 28.85 -1.59
C PRO A 512 -24.10 29.68 -0.42
N ASN A 513 -23.35 30.75 -0.70
CA ASN A 513 -23.01 31.78 0.28
C ASN A 513 -24.22 32.71 0.53
N ALA A 514 -25.30 32.13 1.04
CA ALA A 514 -26.56 32.78 1.31
C ALA A 514 -26.98 32.53 2.77
N THR A 515 -27.75 33.46 3.33
CA THR A 515 -28.27 33.34 4.70
C THR A 515 -29.52 32.46 4.77
N GLN A 516 -30.15 32.19 3.64
CA GLN A 516 -31.40 31.45 3.50
C GLN A 516 -31.25 30.52 2.29
N TYR A 517 -31.28 29.21 2.51
CA TYR A 517 -31.12 28.28 1.40
C TYR A 517 -31.67 26.89 1.72
N GLN A 518 -31.97 26.14 0.66
CA GLN A 518 -32.31 24.73 0.74
C GLN A 518 -31.05 23.89 0.93
N LYS A 519 -30.95 23.19 2.07
CA LYS A 519 -29.71 22.50 2.52
C LYS A 519 -29.49 21.12 1.90
N LEU A 520 -30.54 20.36 1.58
CA LEU A 520 -30.40 19.01 1.03
C LEU A 520 -30.62 19.02 -0.47
N PRO A 521 -29.72 18.54 -1.33
CA PRO A 521 -29.83 18.64 -2.80
C PRO A 521 -30.96 17.78 -3.40
N LEU A 522 -31.49 16.83 -2.64
CA LEU A 522 -32.57 15.92 -3.04
C LEU A 522 -33.61 15.88 -1.93
N TRP A 523 -34.86 15.60 -2.27
CA TRP A 523 -35.86 15.22 -1.28
C TRP A 523 -35.52 13.83 -0.71
N GLU A 524 -35.51 13.71 0.62
CA GLU A 524 -35.44 12.41 1.28
C GLU A 524 -36.80 11.72 1.18
N PHE A 525 -36.83 10.57 0.51
CA PHE A 525 -38.05 9.77 0.38
C PHE A 525 -38.21 8.81 1.56
N SER A 526 -39.40 8.81 2.14
CA SER A 526 -39.84 7.92 3.21
C SER A 526 -41.28 7.45 2.94
N GLY A 527 -41.65 6.27 3.42
CA GLY A 527 -42.97 5.70 3.18
C GLY A 527 -43.07 4.79 1.95
N THR A 528 -44.27 4.66 1.39
CA THR A 528 -44.58 3.75 0.27
C THR A 528 -45.08 4.53 -0.95
N LEU A 529 -45.24 3.87 -2.11
CA LEU A 529 -45.86 4.53 -3.26
C LEU A 529 -47.32 4.93 -2.99
N GLN A 530 -48.01 4.26 -2.08
CA GLN A 530 -49.39 4.54 -1.71
C GLN A 530 -49.52 5.70 -0.73
N GLU A 531 -48.57 5.81 0.20
CA GLU A 531 -48.47 6.87 1.21
C GLU A 531 -47.05 7.45 1.18
N PRO A 532 -46.68 8.21 0.13
CA PRO A 532 -45.35 8.75 -0.02
C PRO A 532 -45.14 9.97 0.89
N GLN A 533 -44.01 10.04 1.58
CA GLN A 533 -43.58 11.19 2.36
C GLN A 533 -42.21 11.65 1.90
N ILE A 534 -42.08 12.93 1.54
CA ILE A 534 -40.79 13.53 1.15
C ILE A 534 -40.39 14.62 2.14
N CYS A 535 -39.13 14.66 2.54
CA CYS A 535 -38.60 15.64 3.49
C CYS A 535 -37.37 16.38 2.96
N THR A 536 -37.26 17.66 3.30
CA THR A 536 -36.08 18.49 3.02
C THR A 536 -35.76 19.37 4.23
N ILE A 537 -34.59 20.00 4.22
CA ILE A 537 -34.14 20.92 5.28
C ILE A 537 -33.87 22.29 4.65
N ILE A 538 -34.45 23.33 5.23
CA ILE A 538 -34.20 24.72 4.86
C ILE A 538 -33.41 25.38 6.00
N ALA A 539 -32.25 25.94 5.66
CA ALA A 539 -31.40 26.68 6.58
C ALA A 539 -31.76 28.17 6.53
N VAL A 540 -31.94 28.77 7.71
CA VAL A 540 -32.21 30.20 7.91
C VAL A 540 -31.28 30.72 8.99
N ASP A 541 -30.24 31.44 8.60
CA ASP A 541 -29.18 31.91 9.52
C ASP A 541 -29.47 33.28 10.14
N ASP A 542 -30.33 34.06 9.49
CA ASP A 542 -30.80 35.35 9.97
C ASP A 542 -32.06 35.20 10.86
N ASN A 543 -32.69 36.32 11.22
CA ASN A 543 -33.92 36.33 12.01
C ASN A 543 -35.19 36.46 11.14
N SER A 544 -35.09 36.20 9.83
CA SER A 544 -36.24 36.25 8.92
C SER A 544 -37.27 35.18 9.25
N LEU A 545 -38.51 35.43 8.85
CA LEU A 545 -39.60 34.45 8.92
C LEU A 545 -40.09 34.16 7.51
N GLY A 546 -40.11 32.88 7.15
CA GLY A 546 -40.59 32.42 5.85
C GLY A 546 -41.94 31.70 5.98
N ASN A 547 -42.83 31.87 5.02
CA ASN A 547 -44.03 31.04 4.88
C ASN A 547 -43.98 30.22 3.60
N VAL A 548 -44.02 28.90 3.76
CA VAL A 548 -43.94 27.89 2.71
C VAL A 548 -45.31 27.69 2.07
N SER A 549 -45.33 27.61 0.76
CA SER A 549 -46.49 27.21 -0.04
C SER A 549 -46.06 26.18 -1.08
N VAL A 550 -46.95 25.23 -1.34
CA VAL A 550 -46.75 24.16 -2.34
C VAL A 550 -47.94 24.19 -3.29
N ALA A 551 -47.68 24.45 -4.56
CA ALA A 551 -48.71 24.52 -5.60
C ALA A 551 -48.85 23.18 -6.34
N ASN A 552 -49.24 22.11 -5.62
CA ASN A 552 -49.48 20.80 -6.23
C ASN A 552 -50.60 20.05 -5.48
N PRO A 553 -51.70 19.65 -6.16
CA PRO A 553 -52.85 19.01 -5.53
C PRO A 553 -52.58 17.58 -5.02
N ARG A 554 -51.43 16.98 -5.37
CA ARG A 554 -51.01 15.65 -4.92
C ARG A 554 -50.18 15.67 -3.64
N TRP A 555 -49.79 16.84 -3.14
CA TRP A 555 -48.93 16.99 -1.96
C TRP A 555 -49.54 17.93 -0.92
N SER A 556 -49.33 17.63 0.36
CA SER A 556 -49.80 18.43 1.49
C SER A 556 -48.71 18.60 2.54
N ILE A 557 -48.67 19.75 3.23
CA ILE A 557 -47.63 20.06 4.23
C ILE A 557 -47.97 19.42 5.58
N LEU A 558 -47.05 18.64 6.16
CA LEU A 558 -47.24 17.95 7.45
C LEU A 558 -46.90 18.82 8.67
N ASN A 559 -45.74 19.47 8.69
CA ASN A 559 -45.13 20.06 9.90
C ASN A 559 -45.37 21.59 10.06
N GLY A 560 -46.43 22.12 9.44
CA GLY A 560 -46.69 23.56 9.40
C GLY A 560 -45.86 24.29 8.34
N SER A 561 -46.30 25.49 7.96
CA SER A 561 -45.75 26.25 6.82
C SER A 561 -44.73 27.32 7.23
N THR A 562 -44.49 27.54 8.52
CA THR A 562 -43.66 28.65 9.02
C THR A 562 -42.22 28.21 9.24
N LEU A 563 -41.27 28.92 8.64
CA LEU A 563 -39.84 28.77 8.82
C LEU A 563 -39.34 29.83 9.82
N SER A 564 -38.38 29.44 10.66
CA SER A 564 -37.76 30.33 11.64
C SER A 564 -36.24 30.13 11.67
N LYS A 565 -35.51 30.97 12.39
CA LYS A 565 -34.06 30.84 12.51
C LYS A 565 -33.62 29.41 12.90
N GLY A 566 -32.66 28.88 12.16
CA GLY A 566 -32.07 27.55 12.35
C GLY A 566 -32.36 26.62 11.18
N HIS A 567 -32.30 25.31 11.46
CA HIS A 567 -32.59 24.26 10.48
C HIS A 567 -34.05 23.85 10.60
N ASN A 568 -34.83 24.08 9.55
CA ASN A 568 -36.25 23.78 9.52
C ASN A 568 -36.48 22.55 8.65
N ALA A 569 -36.93 21.45 9.27
CA ALA A 569 -37.32 20.25 8.53
C ALA A 569 -38.74 20.43 7.99
N LEU A 570 -38.89 20.35 6.67
CA LEU A 570 -40.17 20.43 5.99
C LEU A 570 -40.46 19.08 5.33
N CYS A 571 -41.61 18.49 5.66
CA CYS A 571 -42.07 17.25 5.06
C CYS A 571 -43.43 17.44 4.39
N LEU A 572 -43.58 16.81 3.23
CA LEU A 572 -44.81 16.75 2.46
C LEU A 572 -45.35 15.32 2.46
N GLU A 573 -46.65 15.18 2.69
CA GLU A 573 -47.39 13.93 2.52
C GLU A 573 -48.08 13.96 1.16
N GLY A 574 -47.76 12.95 0.36
CA GLY A 574 -48.31 12.77 -0.96
C GLY A 574 -49.44 11.75 -0.97
N VAL A 575 -50.28 11.86 -1.99
CA VAL A 575 -51.32 10.87 -2.29
C VAL A 575 -50.73 9.68 -3.05
N ASN A 576 -51.55 8.65 -3.30
CA ASN A 576 -51.15 7.45 -4.02
C ASN A 576 -50.46 7.77 -5.37
N GLY A 577 -49.24 7.29 -5.55
CA GLY A 577 -48.39 7.51 -6.73
C GLY A 577 -47.74 8.88 -6.83
N ALA A 578 -47.90 9.77 -5.84
CA ALA A 578 -47.42 11.15 -5.95
C ALA A 578 -45.91 11.27 -6.19
N SER A 579 -45.09 10.41 -5.54
CA SER A 579 -43.62 10.42 -5.63
C SER A 579 -43.07 10.04 -7.01
N ILE A 580 -43.87 9.38 -7.84
CA ILE A 580 -43.46 8.91 -9.18
C ILE A 580 -44.31 9.54 -10.30
N SER A 581 -45.08 10.58 -9.97
CA SER A 581 -45.98 11.27 -10.91
C SER A 581 -45.43 12.60 -11.44
N GLY A 582 -44.33 13.09 -10.87
CA GLY A 582 -43.71 14.34 -11.30
C GLY A 582 -42.91 14.19 -12.60
N PRO A 583 -42.52 15.31 -13.24
CA PRO A 583 -41.51 15.30 -14.31
C PRO A 583 -40.23 14.61 -13.81
N VAL A 584 -39.39 14.12 -14.73
CA VAL A 584 -38.11 13.51 -14.38
C VAL A 584 -36.96 14.47 -14.63
N ASP A 585 -35.93 14.40 -13.79
CA ASP A 585 -34.65 15.05 -14.05
C ASP A 585 -33.90 14.35 -15.20
N TYR A 586 -32.77 14.95 -15.60
CA TYR A 586 -31.93 14.41 -16.67
C TYR A 586 -31.26 13.05 -16.33
N LEU A 587 -31.43 12.52 -15.10
CA LEU A 587 -30.98 11.18 -14.67
C LEU A 587 -32.15 10.18 -14.53
N GLY A 588 -33.38 10.61 -14.80
CA GLY A 588 -34.58 9.77 -14.73
C GLY A 588 -35.22 9.70 -13.34
N ARG A 589 -34.87 10.57 -12.39
CA ARG A 589 -35.51 10.65 -11.07
C ARG A 589 -36.69 11.62 -11.11
N HIS A 590 -37.83 11.25 -10.54
CA HIS A 590 -38.97 12.15 -10.44
C HIS A 590 -38.69 13.37 -9.56
N LEU A 591 -39.16 14.53 -10.00
CA LEU A 591 -39.09 15.79 -9.29
C LEU A 591 -40.21 15.90 -8.26
N GLY A 592 -39.88 16.46 -7.10
CA GLY A 592 -40.85 16.88 -6.10
C GLY A 592 -41.67 18.09 -6.58
N PRO A 593 -42.72 18.47 -5.85
CA PRO A 593 -43.49 19.66 -6.18
C PRO A 593 -42.64 20.92 -6.00
N THR A 594 -42.92 21.96 -6.80
CA THR A 594 -42.28 23.26 -6.64
C THR A 594 -42.64 23.85 -5.28
N LEU A 595 -41.61 24.14 -4.49
CA LEU A 595 -41.71 24.71 -3.17
C LEU A 595 -41.44 26.20 -3.25
N THR A 596 -42.39 27.02 -2.81
CA THR A 596 -42.25 28.49 -2.83
C THR A 596 -42.29 29.03 -1.41
N VAL A 597 -41.25 29.77 -1.02
CA VAL A 597 -41.15 30.44 0.28
C VAL A 597 -41.29 31.94 0.08
N SER A 598 -42.26 32.51 0.77
CA SER A 598 -42.42 33.97 0.89
C SER A 598 -41.76 34.44 2.18
N TRP A 599 -40.76 35.31 2.07
CA TRP A 599 -40.02 35.87 3.19
C TRP A 599 -40.62 37.20 3.65
N ASP A 600 -40.35 37.59 4.90
CA ASP A 600 -40.86 38.82 5.52
C ASP A 600 -40.23 40.10 4.95
N ASP A 601 -39.07 40.00 4.30
CA ASP A 601 -38.42 41.07 3.55
C ASP A 601 -39.07 41.33 2.16
N GLY A 602 -40.04 40.48 1.77
CA GLY A 602 -40.74 40.55 0.47
C GLY A 602 -40.07 39.75 -0.65
N ASN A 603 -38.93 39.09 -0.39
CA ASN A 603 -38.31 38.18 -1.34
C ASN A 603 -39.07 36.85 -1.41
N VAL A 604 -38.95 36.18 -2.56
CA VAL A 604 -39.57 34.87 -2.79
C VAL A 604 -38.51 33.92 -3.31
N SER A 605 -38.31 32.80 -2.63
CA SER A 605 -37.45 31.71 -3.10
C SER A 605 -38.32 30.56 -3.62
N SER A 606 -37.88 29.91 -4.70
CA SER A 606 -38.61 28.79 -5.28
C SER A 606 -37.64 27.68 -5.70
N TRP A 607 -37.92 26.45 -5.30
CA TRP A 607 -37.07 25.30 -5.60
C TRP A 607 -37.89 24.12 -6.09
N GLN A 608 -37.35 23.40 -7.08
CA GLN A 608 -37.91 22.15 -7.58
C GLN A 608 -36.77 21.17 -7.75
N ILE A 609 -36.74 20.15 -6.88
CA ILE A 609 -35.60 19.24 -6.73
C ILE A 609 -36.03 17.79 -6.90
N PRO A 610 -35.12 16.90 -7.33
CA PRO A 610 -35.42 15.48 -7.49
C PRO A 610 -35.70 14.79 -6.16
N ILE A 611 -36.50 13.73 -6.23
CA ILE A 611 -36.78 12.83 -5.12
C ILE A 611 -35.75 11.68 -5.14
N SER A 612 -35.18 11.38 -3.98
CA SER A 612 -34.27 10.25 -3.85
C SER A 612 -35.01 8.91 -4.06
N ASN A 613 -34.34 7.94 -4.68
CA ASN A 613 -34.84 6.57 -4.87
C ASN A 613 -36.13 6.41 -5.70
N THR A 614 -36.45 7.36 -6.58
CA THR A 614 -37.62 7.26 -7.48
C THR A 614 -37.26 6.85 -8.91
N SER A 615 -36.06 6.32 -9.15
CA SER A 615 -35.71 5.84 -10.49
C SER A 615 -36.54 4.61 -10.88
N PRO A 616 -36.86 4.42 -12.18
CA PRO A 616 -37.55 3.24 -12.67
C PRO A 616 -36.83 1.94 -12.30
N VAL A 617 -37.55 0.83 -12.30
CA VAL A 617 -37.06 -0.46 -11.81
C VAL A 617 -37.07 -1.53 -12.89
N VAL A 618 -36.05 -2.38 -12.88
CA VAL A 618 -35.98 -3.62 -13.65
C VAL A 618 -35.81 -4.80 -12.71
N ASN A 619 -36.59 -5.84 -12.93
CA ASN A 619 -36.55 -7.02 -12.09
C ASN A 619 -35.56 -8.08 -12.57
N SER A 620 -34.82 -8.64 -11.62
CA SER A 620 -34.01 -9.84 -11.77
C SER A 620 -34.59 -11.03 -11.02
N ILE A 621 -34.37 -12.24 -11.55
CA ILE A 621 -34.59 -13.52 -10.86
C ILE A 621 -33.24 -14.22 -10.77
N ASP A 622 -32.72 -14.45 -9.57
CA ASP A 622 -31.40 -15.05 -9.32
C ASP A 622 -30.26 -14.35 -10.11
N GLY A 623 -30.29 -13.01 -10.16
CA GLY A 623 -29.31 -12.20 -10.93
C GLY A 623 -29.50 -12.24 -12.45
N ILE A 624 -30.54 -12.88 -12.96
CA ILE A 624 -30.83 -12.94 -14.40
C ILE A 624 -31.83 -11.83 -14.76
N ILE A 625 -31.53 -11.05 -15.79
CA ILE A 625 -32.42 -10.07 -16.41
C ILE A 625 -32.66 -10.47 -17.87
N LYS A 626 -33.93 -10.54 -18.28
CA LYS A 626 -34.29 -10.69 -19.69
C LYS A 626 -34.42 -9.31 -20.33
N VAL A 627 -33.72 -9.09 -21.43
CA VAL A 627 -33.61 -7.77 -22.06
C VAL A 627 -34.79 -7.53 -23.00
N PRO A 628 -35.64 -6.51 -22.76
CA PRO A 628 -36.70 -6.13 -23.67
C PRO A 628 -36.18 -5.60 -25.02
N ASP A 629 -37.03 -5.67 -26.04
CA ASP A 629 -36.78 -5.13 -27.38
C ASP A 629 -36.59 -3.60 -27.42
N VAL A 630 -37.05 -2.88 -26.39
CA VAL A 630 -36.90 -1.42 -26.27
C VAL A 630 -35.43 -0.96 -26.30
N PHE A 631 -34.49 -1.80 -25.85
CA PHE A 631 -33.06 -1.50 -25.82
C PHE A 631 -32.37 -1.72 -27.18
N SER A 632 -33.12 -2.01 -28.25
CA SER A 632 -32.58 -2.22 -29.59
C SER A 632 -31.83 -0.97 -30.09
N GLY A 633 -30.58 -1.13 -30.51
CA GLY A 633 -29.73 -0.04 -30.97
C GLY A 633 -29.05 0.78 -29.86
N SER A 634 -29.21 0.41 -28.59
CA SER A 634 -28.62 1.11 -27.44
C SER A 634 -27.34 0.43 -26.91
N THR A 635 -26.51 1.18 -26.20
CA THR A 635 -25.47 0.62 -25.34
C THR A 635 -26.04 0.47 -23.94
N ILE A 636 -25.94 -0.73 -23.37
CA ILE A 636 -26.38 -0.98 -22.00
C ILE A 636 -25.22 -1.44 -21.13
N GLY A 637 -25.25 -1.09 -19.85
CA GLY A 637 -24.26 -1.52 -18.87
C GLY A 637 -24.82 -1.78 -17.50
N PHE A 638 -24.03 -2.49 -16.69
CA PHE A 638 -24.32 -2.81 -15.30
C PHE A 638 -23.35 -2.04 -14.39
N ILE A 639 -23.89 -1.38 -13.36
CA ILE A 639 -23.11 -0.59 -12.40
C ILE A 639 -23.62 -0.89 -10.99
N GLU A 640 -22.74 -1.38 -10.13
CA GLU A 640 -23.05 -1.75 -8.75
C GLU A 640 -22.40 -0.79 -7.74
N SER A 641 -21.11 -0.48 -7.91
CA SER A 641 -20.32 0.25 -6.92
C SER A 641 -20.57 1.76 -6.88
N THR A 642 -21.03 2.36 -7.98
CA THR A 642 -21.19 3.81 -8.11
C THR A 642 -22.59 4.21 -8.58
N ALA A 643 -22.90 5.51 -8.58
CA ALA A 643 -24.11 6.00 -9.21
C ALA A 643 -24.10 5.76 -10.74
N PRO A 644 -25.26 5.69 -11.40
CA PRO A 644 -25.31 5.39 -12.82
C PRO A 644 -24.55 6.45 -13.65
N PHE A 645 -23.67 6.01 -14.54
CA PHE A 645 -22.93 6.86 -15.49
C PHE A 645 -22.75 6.14 -16.82
N CYS A 646 -22.36 6.88 -17.85
CA CYS A 646 -21.99 6.31 -19.15
C CYS A 646 -20.50 6.49 -19.37
N PRO A 647 -19.77 5.43 -19.74
CA PRO A 647 -18.33 5.46 -19.88
C PRO A 647 -17.88 6.41 -20.99
N SER A 648 -16.70 7.00 -20.82
CA SER A 648 -16.11 7.91 -21.81
C SER A 648 -15.53 7.17 -23.02
N GLN A 649 -15.32 5.86 -22.90
CA GLN A 649 -14.87 5.00 -23.99
C GLN A 649 -16.03 4.63 -24.93
N SER A 650 -15.73 4.35 -26.20
CA SER A 650 -16.75 4.05 -27.23
C SER A 650 -16.74 2.60 -27.75
N ASP A 651 -15.71 1.82 -27.42
CA ASP A 651 -15.45 0.52 -28.05
C ASP A 651 -16.00 -0.62 -27.20
N PHE A 652 -17.31 -0.81 -27.26
CA PHE A 652 -18.00 -1.90 -26.54
C PHE A 652 -18.19 -3.14 -27.42
N PRO A 653 -18.15 -4.34 -26.81
CA PRO A 653 -18.43 -5.57 -27.55
C PRO A 653 -19.87 -5.59 -28.04
N VAL A 654 -20.05 -5.79 -29.36
CA VAL A 654 -21.35 -5.92 -30.00
C VAL A 654 -21.85 -7.35 -29.88
N ILE A 655 -23.12 -7.52 -29.50
CA ILE A 655 -23.75 -8.84 -29.37
C ILE A 655 -24.18 -9.38 -30.74
N ASP A 656 -23.95 -10.67 -30.99
CA ASP A 656 -24.47 -11.37 -32.17
C ASP A 656 -25.95 -11.75 -31.98
N THR A 657 -26.84 -11.19 -32.81
CA THR A 657 -28.31 -11.33 -32.72
C THR A 657 -28.89 -12.50 -33.51
N VAL A 658 -28.06 -13.30 -34.19
CA VAL A 658 -28.56 -14.44 -35.00
C VAL A 658 -29.16 -15.57 -34.16
N SER A 659 -28.88 -15.60 -32.84
CA SER A 659 -29.42 -16.59 -31.89
C SER A 659 -29.68 -15.99 -30.50
N SER A 660 -30.38 -16.74 -29.64
CA SER A 660 -30.53 -16.38 -28.22
C SER A 660 -29.17 -16.28 -27.54
N TRP A 661 -28.90 -15.18 -26.84
CA TRP A 661 -27.61 -14.93 -26.20
C TRP A 661 -27.73 -14.79 -24.68
N ASN A 662 -26.65 -15.15 -23.99
CA ASN A 662 -26.47 -14.96 -22.56
C ASN A 662 -25.11 -14.30 -22.31
N ARG A 663 -25.08 -13.21 -21.57
CA ARG A 663 -23.86 -12.47 -21.23
C ARG A 663 -23.83 -12.18 -19.73
N THR A 664 -22.69 -12.46 -19.12
CA THR A 664 -22.41 -12.03 -17.76
C THR A 664 -21.81 -10.63 -17.79
N LEU A 665 -22.39 -9.71 -17.03
CA LEU A 665 -21.86 -8.37 -16.82
C LEU A 665 -21.33 -8.28 -15.40
N GLY A 666 -20.05 -7.94 -15.28
CA GLY A 666 -19.46 -7.49 -14.02
C GLY A 666 -19.75 -6.01 -13.78
N ASP A 667 -19.39 -5.51 -12.61
CA ASP A 667 -19.51 -4.08 -12.31
C ASP A 667 -18.78 -3.23 -13.37
N GLN A 668 -19.40 -2.13 -13.77
CA GLN A 668 -18.96 -1.18 -14.80
C GLN A 668 -18.66 -1.82 -16.17
N SER A 669 -19.39 -2.88 -16.54
CA SER A 669 -19.27 -3.49 -17.87
C SER A 669 -20.43 -3.13 -18.78
N PHE A 670 -20.12 -2.87 -20.06
CA PHE A 670 -21.04 -2.35 -21.07
C PHE A 670 -20.98 -3.19 -22.34
N ILE A 671 -22.12 -3.27 -23.03
CA ILE A 671 -22.30 -4.00 -24.29
C ILE A 671 -23.18 -3.20 -25.24
N GLN A 672 -22.97 -3.40 -26.55
CA GLN A 672 -23.79 -2.75 -27.56
C GLN A 672 -24.83 -3.72 -28.14
N ILE A 673 -26.10 -3.29 -28.13
CA ILE A 673 -27.22 -4.02 -28.71
C ILE A 673 -27.43 -3.55 -30.16
N PRO A 674 -27.45 -4.46 -31.15
CA PRO A 674 -27.71 -4.09 -32.54
C PRO A 674 -29.11 -3.47 -32.74
N GLU A 675 -29.26 -2.64 -33.78
CA GLU A 675 -30.54 -1.98 -34.14
C GLU A 675 -31.68 -2.97 -34.44
N THR A 676 -31.36 -4.21 -34.79
CA THR A 676 -32.33 -5.27 -35.12
C THR A 676 -32.32 -6.37 -34.05
N TYR A 677 -32.84 -6.04 -32.87
CA TYR A 677 -33.00 -6.98 -31.77
C TYR A 677 -34.45 -7.45 -31.58
N SER A 678 -34.64 -8.75 -31.30
CA SER A 678 -35.95 -9.41 -31.20
C SER A 678 -36.35 -9.81 -29.77
N GLY A 679 -35.67 -9.31 -28.73
CA GLY A 679 -36.06 -9.53 -27.32
C GLY A 679 -35.60 -10.86 -26.70
N ASN A 680 -34.73 -11.64 -27.37
CA ASN A 680 -34.29 -12.97 -26.93
C ASN A 680 -32.89 -12.99 -26.29
N GLY A 681 -32.65 -12.11 -25.33
CA GLY A 681 -31.34 -11.89 -24.69
C GLY A 681 -31.42 -11.95 -23.18
N THR A 682 -30.36 -12.45 -22.56
CA THR A 682 -30.27 -12.61 -21.10
C THR A 682 -28.97 -12.02 -20.58
N LEU A 683 -29.08 -11.24 -19.51
CA LEU A 683 -27.96 -10.71 -18.75
C LEU A 683 -27.88 -11.44 -17.42
N LEU A 684 -26.69 -11.86 -17.06
CA LEU A 684 -26.36 -12.32 -15.72
C LEU A 684 -25.58 -11.21 -15.01
N VAL A 685 -26.19 -10.63 -13.99
CA VAL A 685 -25.65 -9.55 -13.16
C VAL A 685 -25.61 -9.98 -11.70
N GLN A 686 -24.88 -9.25 -10.87
CA GLN A 686 -24.99 -9.41 -9.41
C GLN A 686 -26.33 -8.85 -8.92
N GLU A 687 -26.75 -9.26 -7.71
CA GLU A 687 -28.01 -8.79 -7.15
C GLU A 687 -27.90 -7.31 -6.74
N GLY A 688 -28.77 -6.46 -7.29
CA GLY A 688 -28.79 -5.02 -7.00
C GLY A 688 -28.10 -4.18 -8.08
N GLY A 689 -27.71 -2.96 -7.74
CA GLY A 689 -27.10 -2.01 -8.68
C GLY A 689 -28.07 -1.37 -9.68
N TRP A 690 -27.51 -0.93 -10.80
CA TRP A 690 -28.15 -0.15 -11.85
C TRP A 690 -27.94 -0.81 -13.21
N LEU A 691 -29.00 -0.85 -14.01
CA LEU A 691 -28.94 -1.06 -15.45
C LEU A 691 -28.99 0.32 -16.12
N VAL A 692 -27.97 0.66 -16.89
CA VAL A 692 -27.86 1.99 -17.53
C VAL A 692 -27.93 1.82 -19.03
N GLU A 693 -28.73 2.65 -19.68
CA GLU A 693 -28.77 2.84 -21.13
C GLU A 693 -28.04 4.12 -21.49
N CYS A 694 -27.10 4.01 -22.41
CA CYS A 694 -26.25 5.11 -22.84
C CYS A 694 -26.57 5.52 -24.28
N ASP A 695 -26.74 6.83 -24.47
CA ASP A 695 -26.63 7.48 -25.77
C ASP A 695 -25.26 8.16 -25.85
N ASN A 696 -24.32 7.52 -26.55
CA ASN A 696 -22.90 7.87 -26.54
C ASN A 696 -22.34 7.93 -25.11
N TYR A 697 -21.84 9.10 -24.68
CA TYR A 697 -21.26 9.37 -23.36
C TYR A 697 -22.30 9.92 -22.36
N THR A 698 -23.60 9.96 -22.72
CA THR A 698 -24.66 10.48 -21.86
C THR A 698 -25.62 9.38 -21.44
N VAL A 699 -26.07 9.46 -20.18
CA VAL A 699 -27.11 8.57 -19.65
C VAL A 699 -28.43 8.91 -20.34
N ALA A 700 -28.95 7.97 -21.13
CA ALA A 700 -30.26 8.08 -21.76
C ALA A 700 -31.36 7.66 -20.79
N SER A 701 -31.16 6.53 -20.10
CA SER A 701 -32.04 6.06 -19.05
C SER A 701 -31.27 5.24 -18.02
N SER A 702 -31.78 5.18 -16.78
CA SER A 702 -31.20 4.36 -15.71
C SER A 702 -32.30 3.65 -14.93
N PHE A 703 -32.08 2.37 -14.64
CA PHE A 703 -33.02 1.51 -13.94
C PHE A 703 -32.35 0.89 -12.72
N LYS A 704 -33.01 0.97 -11.57
CA LYS A 704 -32.58 0.26 -10.38
C LYS A 704 -32.95 -1.22 -10.51
N ILE A 705 -32.02 -2.11 -10.22
CA ILE A 705 -32.27 -3.54 -10.28
C ILE A 705 -32.86 -3.99 -8.94
N SER A 706 -33.95 -4.75 -8.98
CA SER A 706 -34.56 -5.37 -7.81
C SER A 706 -34.97 -6.81 -8.06
N ASN A 707 -35.09 -7.60 -7.00
CA ASN A 707 -35.58 -8.98 -7.12
C ASN A 707 -37.10 -8.99 -7.30
N GLY A 708 -37.59 -9.71 -8.32
CA GLY A 708 -39.01 -9.83 -8.59
C GLY A 708 -39.32 -10.55 -9.91
N PRO A 709 -40.60 -10.69 -10.29
CA PRO A 709 -40.98 -11.31 -11.55
C PRO A 709 -40.43 -10.52 -12.74
N GLN A 710 -39.86 -11.22 -13.73
CA GLN A 710 -39.27 -10.63 -14.93
C GLN A 710 -40.36 -10.09 -15.88
N ILE A 711 -40.76 -8.85 -15.64
CA ILE A 711 -41.84 -8.17 -16.34
C ILE A 711 -41.36 -6.79 -16.78
N TRP A 712 -41.83 -6.35 -17.94
CA TRP A 712 -41.58 -5.00 -18.45
C TRP A 712 -42.89 -4.31 -18.80
N ALA A 713 -43.05 -3.07 -18.35
CA ALA A 713 -44.16 -2.20 -18.71
C ALA A 713 -43.68 -1.13 -19.69
N SER A 714 -44.43 -0.94 -20.79
CA SER A 714 -44.15 0.06 -21.80
C SER A 714 -45.36 0.97 -22.01
N PRO A 715 -45.18 2.31 -22.01
CA PRO A 715 -43.95 3.03 -21.66
C PRO A 715 -43.72 3.05 -20.13
N GLY A 716 -42.47 3.21 -19.69
CA GLY A 716 -42.16 3.59 -18.30
C GLY A 716 -41.34 2.59 -17.47
N ALA A 717 -41.27 1.31 -17.81
CA ALA A 717 -40.74 0.26 -16.93
C ALA A 717 -41.51 0.14 -15.59
N LEU A 718 -40.99 -0.63 -14.64
CA LEU A 718 -41.66 -0.84 -13.35
C LEU A 718 -41.45 0.36 -12.43
N ASN A 719 -42.41 0.60 -11.53
CA ASN A 719 -42.36 1.68 -10.53
C ASN A 719 -42.20 3.10 -11.10
N ASN A 720 -42.54 3.31 -12.36
CA ASN A 720 -42.56 4.62 -13.00
C ASN A 720 -43.99 4.94 -13.42
N ALA A 721 -44.48 6.12 -13.09
CA ALA A 721 -45.84 6.48 -13.46
C ALA A 721 -45.90 7.26 -14.77
N VAL A 722 -46.90 6.93 -15.57
CA VAL A 722 -47.23 7.62 -16.81
C VAL A 722 -48.53 8.37 -16.61
N ILE A 723 -48.54 9.65 -17.01
CA ILE A 723 -49.73 10.50 -16.95
C ILE A 723 -50.47 10.38 -18.28
N TYR A 724 -51.77 10.07 -18.18
CA TYR A 724 -52.68 10.02 -19.31
C TYR A 724 -53.82 11.02 -19.11
N SER A 725 -54.15 11.75 -20.17
CA SER A 725 -55.30 12.68 -20.24
C SER A 725 -56.36 12.25 -21.27
N GLN A 726 -56.09 11.16 -21.99
CA GLN A 726 -56.93 10.56 -23.02
C GLN A 726 -56.78 9.04 -23.00
N THR A 727 -57.66 8.35 -23.72
CA THR A 727 -57.59 6.89 -23.85
C THR A 727 -56.22 6.43 -24.36
N SER A 728 -55.56 5.59 -23.58
CA SER A 728 -54.17 5.16 -23.84
C SER A 728 -53.98 3.67 -23.52
N VAL A 729 -52.94 3.06 -24.08
CA VAL A 729 -52.63 1.64 -23.91
C VAL A 729 -51.26 1.46 -23.29
N ILE A 730 -51.18 0.64 -22.25
CA ILE A 730 -49.94 0.19 -21.62
C ILE A 730 -49.72 -1.27 -22.04
N GLN A 731 -48.54 -1.58 -22.55
CA GLN A 731 -48.17 -2.95 -22.87
C GLN A 731 -47.32 -3.53 -21.73
N ILE A 732 -47.75 -4.66 -21.16
CA ILE A 732 -47.01 -5.39 -20.14
C ILE A 732 -46.53 -6.71 -20.75
N THR A 733 -45.21 -6.91 -20.78
CA THR A 733 -44.57 -8.10 -21.32
C THR A 733 -44.10 -9.00 -20.18
N ASN A 734 -44.59 -10.23 -20.14
CA ASN A 734 -44.16 -11.26 -19.20
C ASN A 734 -43.07 -12.10 -19.86
N PHE A 735 -41.85 -12.02 -19.33
CA PHE A 735 -40.73 -12.83 -19.83
C PHE A 735 -40.57 -14.15 -19.08
N GLN A 736 -41.44 -14.48 -18.14
CA GLN A 736 -41.36 -15.73 -17.39
C GLN A 736 -41.92 -16.90 -18.18
N ASN A 737 -41.59 -18.12 -17.72
CA ASN A 737 -42.16 -19.36 -18.27
C ASN A 737 -43.51 -19.73 -17.64
N GLU A 738 -44.01 -18.92 -16.71
CA GLU A 738 -45.28 -19.11 -16.02
C GLU A 738 -46.24 -17.95 -16.33
N THR A 739 -47.54 -18.20 -16.16
CA THR A 739 -48.59 -17.19 -16.36
C THR A 739 -48.63 -16.25 -15.18
N GLU A 740 -48.61 -14.94 -15.44
CA GLU A 740 -48.62 -13.90 -14.42
C GLU A 740 -50.04 -13.32 -14.26
N PRO A 741 -50.63 -13.30 -13.05
CA PRO A 741 -51.92 -12.66 -12.83
C PRO A 741 -51.81 -11.13 -12.87
N ILE A 742 -52.82 -10.47 -13.45
CA ILE A 742 -52.95 -9.00 -13.38
C ILE A 742 -54.06 -8.63 -12.41
N THR A 743 -53.78 -7.69 -11.52
CA THR A 743 -54.80 -7.04 -10.71
C THR A 743 -54.81 -5.54 -10.97
N ILE A 744 -55.97 -4.90 -10.81
CA ILE A 744 -56.12 -3.45 -10.98
C ILE A 744 -56.46 -2.86 -9.62
N SER A 745 -55.75 -1.80 -9.22
CA SER A 745 -56.06 -0.98 -8.05
C SER A 745 -56.30 0.46 -8.48
N ILE A 746 -57.50 0.98 -8.26
CA ILE A 746 -57.87 2.33 -8.67
C ILE A 746 -58.22 3.19 -7.45
N SER A 747 -57.59 4.36 -7.41
CA SER A 747 -57.88 5.47 -6.51
C SER A 747 -58.46 6.62 -7.35
N GLY A 748 -59.63 7.14 -6.99
CA GLY A 748 -60.24 8.24 -7.73
C GLY A 748 -61.66 8.57 -7.27
N PRO A 749 -62.23 9.70 -7.73
CA PRO A 749 -63.60 10.08 -7.39
C PRO A 749 -64.60 9.04 -7.92
N PRO A 750 -65.65 8.69 -7.16
CA PRO A 750 -66.64 7.72 -7.60
C PRO A 750 -67.43 8.27 -8.79
N GLY A 751 -67.34 7.61 -9.96
CA GLY A 751 -68.13 7.97 -11.15
C GLY A 751 -67.89 7.04 -12.35
N ASP A 752 -68.93 6.88 -13.18
CA ASP A 752 -68.94 6.04 -14.41
C ASP A 752 -68.14 6.65 -15.58
N SER A 753 -67.26 7.62 -15.33
CA SER A 753 -66.64 8.45 -16.37
C SER A 753 -65.30 7.92 -16.91
N TRP A 754 -64.70 6.91 -16.28
CA TRP A 754 -63.40 6.34 -16.64
C TRP A 754 -63.42 4.82 -16.40
N SER A 755 -62.59 4.05 -17.14
CA SER A 755 -62.43 2.61 -16.93
C SER A 755 -61.01 2.14 -17.25
N ILE A 756 -60.57 1.05 -16.62
CA ILE A 756 -59.32 0.36 -16.98
C ILE A 756 -59.69 -1.05 -17.39
N ASP A 757 -59.46 -1.36 -18.67
CA ASP A 757 -59.71 -2.68 -19.24
C ASP A 757 -58.39 -3.45 -19.28
N SER A 758 -58.27 -4.54 -18.51
CA SER A 758 -57.12 -5.45 -18.52
C SER A 758 -57.55 -6.90 -18.70
N PRO A 759 -56.69 -7.77 -19.26
CA PRO A 759 -56.88 -9.21 -19.14
C PRO A 759 -56.66 -9.66 -17.68
N GLU A 760 -57.19 -10.84 -17.33
CA GLU A 760 -57.02 -11.43 -15.99
C GLU A 760 -55.59 -11.96 -15.74
N SER A 761 -54.84 -12.26 -16.81
CA SER A 761 -53.46 -12.76 -16.71
C SER A 761 -52.68 -12.58 -18.02
N ILE A 762 -51.35 -12.65 -17.93
CA ILE A 762 -50.40 -12.61 -19.04
C ILE A 762 -49.78 -14.00 -19.19
N PRO A 763 -50.03 -14.71 -20.30
CA PRO A 763 -49.38 -15.99 -20.56
C PRO A 763 -47.85 -15.89 -20.55
N ALA A 764 -47.18 -17.01 -20.31
CA ALA A 764 -45.72 -17.12 -20.35
C ALA A 764 -45.14 -16.61 -21.69
N ASN A 765 -44.04 -15.85 -21.62
CA ASN A 765 -43.33 -15.26 -22.78
C ASN A 765 -44.25 -14.51 -23.77
N SER A 766 -45.23 -13.76 -23.26
CA SER A 766 -46.19 -13.01 -24.06
C SER A 766 -46.44 -11.62 -23.50
N SER A 767 -47.08 -10.76 -24.29
CA SER A 767 -47.49 -9.43 -23.86
C SER A 767 -49.01 -9.27 -23.80
N ALA A 768 -49.44 -8.39 -22.91
CA ALA A 768 -50.84 -8.02 -22.69
C ALA A 768 -50.98 -6.50 -22.75
N ASN A 769 -52.10 -6.03 -23.30
CA ASN A 769 -52.42 -4.61 -23.37
C ASN A 769 -53.46 -4.27 -22.30
N VAL A 770 -53.18 -3.23 -21.52
CA VAL A 770 -54.09 -2.62 -20.56
C VAL A 770 -54.54 -1.28 -21.13
N THR A 771 -55.84 -1.12 -21.33
CA THR A 771 -56.41 0.10 -21.91
C THR A 771 -56.98 0.97 -20.80
N VAL A 772 -56.49 2.19 -20.71
CA VAL A 772 -56.94 3.20 -19.74
C VAL A 772 -57.86 4.16 -20.48
N ASN A 773 -59.16 4.13 -20.18
CA ASN A 773 -60.17 4.99 -20.79
C ASN A 773 -60.43 6.21 -19.90
N ILE A 774 -60.07 7.39 -20.41
CA ILE A 774 -60.23 8.68 -19.73
C ILE A 774 -61.10 9.58 -20.61
N PRO A 775 -62.10 10.28 -20.07
CA PRO A 775 -62.97 11.14 -20.85
C PRO A 775 -62.19 12.39 -21.32
N ASP A 776 -62.53 12.89 -22.52
CA ASP A 776 -61.79 13.96 -23.23
C ASP A 776 -61.69 15.32 -22.49
N SER A 777 -62.34 15.51 -21.32
CA SER A 777 -62.27 16.78 -20.60
C SER A 777 -62.21 16.62 -19.08
N GLY A 778 -61.11 17.09 -18.50
CA GLY A 778 -61.02 17.51 -17.10
C GLY A 778 -60.44 16.48 -16.12
N PHE A 779 -59.99 15.30 -16.57
CA PHE A 779 -59.36 14.30 -15.70
C PHE A 779 -57.97 13.89 -16.20
N GLU A 780 -57.09 13.55 -15.26
CA GLU A 780 -55.78 12.94 -15.49
C GLU A 780 -55.69 11.65 -14.67
N ALA A 781 -55.21 10.58 -15.31
CA ALA A 781 -54.87 9.34 -14.63
C ALA A 781 -53.35 9.20 -14.57
N VAL A 782 -52.83 9.00 -13.37
CA VAL A 782 -51.46 8.54 -13.14
C VAL A 782 -51.52 7.03 -13.06
N VAL A 783 -50.76 6.32 -13.91
CA VAL A 783 -50.79 4.85 -13.95
C VAL A 783 -49.38 4.31 -13.85
N TRP A 784 -49.16 3.33 -12.97
CA TRP A 784 -47.87 2.66 -12.80
C TRP A 784 -48.06 1.18 -12.51
N VAL A 785 -47.02 0.40 -12.77
CA VAL A 785 -47.05 -1.07 -12.65
C VAL A 785 -46.08 -1.50 -11.56
N VAL A 786 -46.59 -2.30 -10.61
CA VAL A 786 -45.81 -2.84 -9.50
C VAL A 786 -46.06 -4.34 -9.38
N PRO A 787 -45.01 -5.16 -9.33
CA PRO A 787 -45.15 -6.57 -8.99
C PRO A 787 -45.38 -6.76 -7.49
N THR A 788 -46.32 -7.62 -7.13
CA THR A 788 -46.75 -7.89 -5.75
C THR A 788 -46.80 -9.40 -5.50
N ASP A 789 -46.95 -9.81 -4.24
CA ASP A 789 -47.07 -11.24 -3.87
C ASP A 789 -48.27 -11.95 -4.53
N SER A 790 -49.30 -11.19 -4.93
CA SER A 790 -50.50 -11.69 -5.62
C SER A 790 -50.42 -11.63 -7.15
N GLY A 791 -49.27 -11.28 -7.71
CA GLY A 791 -49.06 -11.03 -9.14
C GLY A 791 -48.76 -9.56 -9.45
N THR A 792 -48.94 -9.16 -10.70
CA THR A 792 -48.66 -7.79 -11.14
C THR A 792 -49.88 -6.89 -10.93
N THR A 793 -49.70 -5.81 -10.18
CA THR A 793 -50.76 -4.83 -9.92
C THR A 793 -50.54 -3.59 -10.78
N VAL A 794 -51.57 -3.23 -11.55
CA VAL A 794 -51.65 -1.92 -12.23
C VAL A 794 -52.37 -0.96 -11.31
N PHE A 795 -51.64 0.01 -10.79
CA PHE A 795 -52.19 1.06 -9.96
C PHE A 795 -52.59 2.26 -10.81
N SER A 796 -53.70 2.89 -10.46
CA SER A 796 -54.11 4.14 -11.04
C SER A 796 -54.62 5.12 -9.99
N ASP A 797 -54.20 6.37 -10.07
CA ASP A 797 -54.79 7.50 -9.33
C ASP A 797 -55.37 8.52 -10.32
N ILE A 798 -56.70 8.70 -10.27
CA ILE A 798 -57.46 9.53 -11.20
C ILE A 798 -57.95 10.77 -10.46
N ARG A 799 -57.64 11.95 -11.00
CA ARG A 799 -58.00 13.25 -10.42
C ARG A 799 -58.46 14.23 -11.48
N GLU A 800 -59.21 15.24 -11.06
CA GLU A 800 -59.54 16.37 -11.93
C GLU A 800 -58.26 17.17 -12.24
N VAL A 801 -58.07 17.54 -13.52
CA VAL A 801 -56.97 18.38 -13.98
C VAL A 801 -57.10 19.74 -13.31
N TRP A 802 -56.06 20.14 -12.57
CA TRP A 802 -56.03 21.44 -11.91
C TRP A 802 -55.85 22.55 -12.96
N ARG A 803 -56.75 23.55 -12.98
CA ARG A 803 -56.71 24.69 -13.91
C ARG A 803 -55.95 25.87 -13.35
#